data_AF-A0A1A3SPZ2-F1
#
_entry.id   AF-A0A1A3SPZ2-F1
#
_cell.length_a   1.000
_cell.length_b   1.000
_cell.length_c   1.000
_cell.angle_alpha   90.00
_cell.angle_beta   90.00
_cell.angle_gamma   90.00
#
_symmetry.space_group_name_H-M   'P 1'
#
loop_
_entity.id
_entity.type
_entity.pdbx_description
1 polymer ?
#
loop_
_entity_poly.entity_id
_entity_poly.type
_entity_poly.pdbx_seq_one_letter_code
_entity_poly.pdbx_strand_id
1 'polypeptide(L)'
;MQIPDPAAPVRLDCDVLVIGGGTAGTMAALSAAESGAQVLLLEKAHVRHSGALAMGMDGVNNAVIPGKAEPEDYVAEITRANDGIVNQRTVYQTATRGFAMVQRLERYGVKFEKNEHGEYAVRRVHRSGSYVLPMPEGKDVKKALYRVLRQRSMREKIQIENRLMPVRVLTHEGRAVGAAALNTRTGEFVTVGAKAVILATGACGRLGLPASGYLYGTYENPTNAGDGYSMAYHAGAELSGIECFQVNPLIKDYNGPACAYVANPFGGYQVNSHGERFVDSDYWSGQMMAEVKTEIDSARGPIYLKVSHLPDETLTALENILHTTERPTRGTFHANRGHDYRTHDIEMHISEIGLCSGHSASGVWVDEHARTTVPGLYAAGDMACVPHNYMIGAFVFGDLAGTHAASTLTDVTAPQQLPAEQVREAHELIYRPLRHPDGPPQPQVEYKLRRFVNDYVAPPKTGAKLSLAIRTFERMSAEIAEMGARNPHELMRAVEVSFIRDCAEMAARSSHTRTESRWGLYHDRADLPGRDDNQWGYHLNLRKDADGAMVFLKRPVAPYLVPVPELDGLPPTDQTVYPVEQPPLVGGQAPATAVSRISPAATAFEPPSPRIAEVLGLEEPTMADLRPYLADADPGVRRTAVSTLTEHIPDGYAPALVAALNDADAAVRLTSAEGIRELVEVLPEPESVREHLDSVDRVVRAAVLHVLAARRAG
;
A
#
# COMPACT_ATOMS: atom_id res chain seq x y z
N MET A 1 -1.39 -10.40 25.61
CA MET A 1 0.03 -10.00 25.73
C MET A 1 0.10 -8.75 26.61
N GLN A 2 1.06 -8.63 27.52
CA GLN A 2 1.24 -7.39 28.31
C GLN A 2 2.04 -6.36 27.50
N ILE A 3 1.67 -5.09 27.60
CA ILE A 3 2.40 -3.98 26.96
C ILE A 3 3.70 -3.77 27.76
N PRO A 4 4.89 -3.84 27.15
CA PRO A 4 6.15 -3.62 27.85
C PRO A 4 6.29 -2.15 28.30
N ASP A 5 7.12 -1.89 29.32
CA ASP A 5 7.41 -0.53 29.76
C ASP A 5 8.28 0.21 28.72
N PRO A 6 7.85 1.37 28.18
CA PRO A 6 8.67 2.16 27.25
C PRO A 6 9.99 2.66 27.86
N ALA A 7 10.13 2.72 29.19
CA ALA A 7 11.34 3.14 29.88
C ALA A 7 12.41 2.03 29.99
N ALA A 8 12.05 0.78 29.69
CA ALA A 8 12.95 -0.37 29.77
C ALA A 8 12.99 -1.19 28.47
N PRO A 9 13.29 -0.57 27.30
CA PRO A 9 13.46 -1.31 26.06
C PRO A 9 14.69 -2.22 26.10
N VAL A 10 14.70 -3.28 25.31
CA VAL A 10 15.95 -3.99 25.00
C VAL A 10 16.80 -3.05 24.15
N ARG A 11 18.00 -2.71 24.64
CA ARG A 11 18.91 -1.79 23.96
C ARG A 11 20.02 -2.53 23.22
N LEU A 12 20.23 -2.15 21.96
CA LEU A 12 21.39 -2.53 21.15
C LEU A 12 22.14 -1.26 20.72
N ASP A 13 23.43 -1.40 20.41
CA ASP A 13 24.27 -0.30 19.93
C ASP A 13 25.20 -0.80 18.82
N CYS A 14 25.47 0.05 17.84
CA CYS A 14 26.39 -0.23 16.73
C CYS A 14 26.98 1.06 16.16
N ASP A 15 28.01 0.95 15.32
CA ASP A 15 28.48 2.11 14.56
C ASP A 15 27.51 2.45 13.43
N VAL A 16 27.15 1.45 12.62
CA VAL A 16 26.26 1.60 11.46
C VAL A 16 25.07 0.66 11.61
N LEU A 17 23.87 1.24 11.67
CA LEU A 17 22.61 0.51 11.66
C LEU A 17 22.11 0.40 10.22
N VAL A 18 21.96 -0.82 9.71
CA VAL A 18 21.35 -1.09 8.40
C VAL A 18 19.96 -1.67 8.61
N ILE A 19 18.95 -1.03 8.01
CA ILE A 19 17.55 -1.43 8.11
C ILE A 19 17.07 -1.96 6.76
N GLY A 20 16.85 -3.27 6.67
CA GLY A 20 16.46 -3.97 5.46
C GLY A 20 17.58 -4.90 4.97
N GLY A 21 17.28 -6.20 4.94
CA GLY A 21 18.17 -7.28 4.53
C GLY A 21 18.09 -7.63 3.04
N GLY A 22 17.60 -6.72 2.19
CA GLY A 22 17.56 -6.85 0.72
C GLY A 22 18.96 -6.85 0.08
N THR A 23 19.05 -6.67 -1.24
CA THR A 23 20.34 -6.59 -1.95
C THR A 23 21.14 -5.36 -1.52
N ALA A 24 20.49 -4.19 -1.52
CA ALA A 24 21.10 -2.93 -1.09
C ALA A 24 21.61 -2.98 0.36
N GLY A 25 20.78 -3.40 1.31
CA GLY A 25 21.18 -3.44 2.71
C GLY A 25 22.22 -4.53 3.02
N THR A 26 22.18 -5.67 2.33
CA THR A 26 23.26 -6.67 2.43
C THR A 26 24.59 -6.08 1.96
N MET A 27 24.59 -5.36 0.83
CA MET A 27 25.80 -4.72 0.31
C MET A 27 26.28 -3.58 1.22
N ALA A 28 25.36 -2.77 1.74
CA ALA A 28 25.68 -1.72 2.71
C ALA A 28 26.35 -2.27 3.97
N ALA A 29 25.81 -3.36 4.52
CA ALA A 29 26.39 -4.02 5.69
C ALA A 29 27.80 -4.56 5.40
N LEU A 30 27.99 -5.21 4.24
CA LEU A 30 29.31 -5.71 3.81
C LEU A 30 30.31 -4.57 3.64
N SER A 31 29.95 -3.53 2.89
CA SER A 31 30.85 -2.41 2.60
C SER A 31 31.19 -1.58 3.85
N ALA A 32 30.24 -1.39 4.76
CA ALA A 32 30.52 -0.75 6.05
C ALA A 32 31.48 -1.57 6.92
N ALA A 33 31.28 -2.90 7.00
CA ALA A 33 32.14 -3.80 7.77
C ALA A 33 33.55 -3.96 7.16
N GLU A 34 33.64 -4.04 5.83
CA GLU A 34 34.90 -4.00 5.08
C GLU A 34 35.66 -2.69 5.34
N SER A 35 34.93 -1.59 5.53
CA SER A 35 35.49 -0.27 5.91
C SER A 35 35.76 -0.13 7.42
N GLY A 36 35.56 -1.19 8.22
CA GLY A 36 35.94 -1.25 9.63
C GLY A 36 34.83 -1.00 10.65
N ALA A 37 33.60 -0.71 10.23
CA ALA A 37 32.49 -0.43 11.14
C ALA A 37 31.95 -1.70 11.84
N GLN A 38 31.44 -1.55 13.07
CA GLN A 38 30.55 -2.53 13.69
C GLN A 38 29.12 -2.29 13.22
N VAL A 39 28.54 -3.30 12.55
CA VAL A 39 27.26 -3.18 11.85
C VAL A 39 26.19 -4.01 12.54
N LEU A 40 25.02 -3.42 12.74
CA LEU A 40 23.79 -4.14 13.05
C LEU A 40 22.87 -4.11 11.84
N LEU A 41 22.58 -5.29 11.26
CA LEU A 41 21.64 -5.45 10.15
C LEU A 41 20.30 -5.98 10.67
N LEU A 42 19.28 -5.14 10.62
CA LEU A 42 17.90 -5.48 10.98
C LEU A 42 17.10 -5.91 9.76
N GLU A 43 16.35 -7.01 9.90
CA GLU A 43 15.45 -7.51 8.86
C GLU A 43 14.16 -8.04 9.48
N LYS A 44 13.00 -7.54 9.04
CA LYS A 44 11.71 -7.95 9.59
C LYS A 44 11.30 -9.38 9.22
N ALA A 45 11.78 -9.88 8.09
CA ALA A 45 11.64 -11.25 7.65
C ALA A 45 12.91 -12.05 7.97
N HIS A 46 13.65 -12.49 6.95
CA HIS A 46 14.91 -13.21 7.11
C HIS A 46 15.88 -12.85 5.99
N VAL A 47 17.09 -12.38 6.31
CA VAL A 47 18.05 -11.81 5.33
C VAL A 47 18.37 -12.74 4.15
N ARG A 48 18.33 -14.07 4.36
CA ARG A 48 18.57 -15.09 3.33
C ARG A 48 17.48 -15.12 2.24
N HIS A 49 16.25 -14.69 2.56
CA HIS A 49 15.05 -14.87 1.73
C HIS A 49 14.11 -13.64 1.80
N SER A 50 14.66 -12.44 1.99
CA SER A 50 13.91 -11.17 2.08
C SER A 50 14.32 -10.21 0.96
N GLY A 51 13.56 -9.12 0.83
CA GLY A 51 13.67 -8.16 -0.27
C GLY A 51 13.00 -8.63 -1.56
N ALA A 52 13.02 -7.77 -2.58
CA ALA A 52 12.42 -8.04 -3.89
C ALA A 52 13.05 -9.26 -4.61
N LEU A 53 14.31 -9.59 -4.29
CA LEU A 53 15.06 -10.71 -4.89
C LEU A 53 15.08 -11.98 -4.02
N ALA A 54 14.10 -12.17 -3.14
CA ALA A 54 14.06 -13.31 -2.22
C ALA A 54 14.23 -14.69 -2.90
N MET A 55 13.73 -14.82 -4.14
CA MET A 55 13.78 -16.03 -4.95
C MET A 55 14.72 -15.95 -6.15
N GLY A 56 15.48 -14.86 -6.29
CA GLY A 56 16.39 -14.59 -7.42
C GLY A 56 15.87 -13.57 -8.42
N MET A 57 16.62 -13.46 -9.51
CA MET A 57 16.35 -12.64 -10.70
C MET A 57 17.12 -13.26 -11.87
N ASP A 58 16.63 -13.21 -13.09
CA ASP A 58 17.21 -13.87 -14.27
C ASP A 58 18.30 -13.05 -14.99
N GLY A 59 18.47 -11.79 -14.63
CA GLY A 59 19.49 -10.93 -15.21
C GLY A 59 19.63 -9.57 -14.52
N VAL A 60 20.67 -8.83 -14.90
CA VAL A 60 20.84 -7.42 -14.55
C VAL A 60 20.30 -6.59 -15.72
N ASN A 61 19.29 -5.77 -15.51
CA ASN A 61 18.62 -5.06 -16.61
C ASN A 61 19.49 -3.97 -17.26
N ASN A 62 20.32 -3.31 -16.45
CA ASN A 62 21.01 -2.07 -16.82
C ASN A 62 22.53 -2.14 -16.56
N ALA A 63 23.18 -3.24 -16.93
CA ALA A 63 24.62 -3.38 -16.75
C ALA A 63 25.38 -2.64 -17.86
N VAL A 64 26.07 -1.55 -17.51
CA VAL A 64 27.02 -0.88 -18.42
C VAL A 64 28.32 -1.67 -18.43
N ILE A 65 28.61 -2.35 -19.54
CA ILE A 65 29.81 -3.18 -19.73
C ILE A 65 30.75 -2.47 -20.71
N PRO A 66 32.04 -2.24 -20.33
CA PRO A 66 33.02 -1.62 -21.22
C PRO A 66 33.10 -2.32 -22.58
N GLY A 67 33.09 -1.53 -23.66
CA GLY A 67 33.11 -2.03 -25.03
C GLY A 67 31.76 -2.53 -25.58
N LYS A 68 30.69 -2.54 -24.76
CA LYS A 68 29.32 -2.85 -25.19
C LYS A 68 28.37 -1.65 -25.04
N ALA A 69 28.58 -0.81 -24.02
CA ALA A 69 27.84 0.43 -23.82
C ALA A 69 28.66 1.42 -22.98
N GLU A 70 28.44 2.71 -23.19
CA GLU A 70 29.08 3.78 -22.42
C GLU A 70 28.18 4.31 -21.29
N PRO A 71 28.74 4.75 -20.16
CA PRO A 71 27.97 5.33 -19.05
C PRO A 71 27.09 6.51 -19.47
N GLU A 72 27.58 7.36 -20.37
CA GLU A 72 26.89 8.55 -20.85
C GLU A 72 25.61 8.19 -21.61
N ASP A 73 25.64 7.18 -22.48
CA ASP A 73 24.47 6.71 -23.20
C ASP A 73 23.37 6.25 -22.24
N TYR A 74 23.76 5.52 -21.19
CA TYR A 74 22.85 5.08 -20.14
C TYR A 74 22.22 6.27 -19.40
N VAL A 75 23.03 7.26 -18.99
CA VAL A 75 22.51 8.44 -18.28
C VAL A 75 21.57 9.25 -19.17
N ALA A 76 21.89 9.43 -20.44
CA ALA A 76 21.04 10.12 -21.40
C ALA A 76 19.69 9.39 -21.57
N GLU A 77 19.70 8.06 -21.68
CA GLU A 77 18.46 7.28 -21.83
C GLU A 77 17.58 7.33 -20.58
N ILE A 78 18.15 7.20 -19.38
CA ILE A 78 17.38 7.36 -18.13
C ILE A 78 16.84 8.79 -18.01
N THR A 79 17.59 9.80 -18.45
CA THR A 79 17.11 11.20 -18.46
C THR A 79 15.88 11.36 -19.36
N ARG A 80 15.89 10.77 -20.57
CA ARG A 80 14.74 10.77 -21.49
C ARG A 80 13.55 10.02 -20.91
N ALA A 81 13.77 8.83 -20.35
CA ALA A 81 12.72 7.98 -19.77
C ALA A 81 11.96 8.66 -18.61
N ASN A 82 12.55 9.67 -17.99
CA ASN A 82 11.98 10.41 -16.86
C ASN A 82 11.65 11.87 -17.22
N ASP A 83 11.42 12.16 -18.51
CA ASP A 83 11.06 13.49 -19.02
C ASP A 83 11.99 14.60 -18.50
N GLY A 84 13.29 14.31 -18.34
CA GLY A 84 14.32 15.23 -17.88
C GLY A 84 14.39 15.52 -16.38
N ILE A 85 13.43 15.06 -15.57
CA ILE A 85 13.40 15.31 -14.12
C ILE A 85 14.25 14.25 -13.40
N VAL A 86 15.58 14.38 -13.47
CA VAL A 86 16.53 13.44 -12.86
C VAL A 86 17.71 14.16 -12.21
N ASN A 87 18.25 13.56 -11.15
CA ASN A 87 19.59 13.89 -10.67
C ASN A 87 20.62 13.04 -11.43
N GLN A 88 21.20 13.54 -12.52
CA GLN A 88 22.15 12.77 -13.31
C GLN A 88 23.38 12.30 -12.52
N ARG A 89 23.79 13.02 -11.45
CA ARG A 89 24.94 12.61 -10.61
C ARG A 89 24.70 11.25 -9.95
N THR A 90 23.47 10.96 -9.51
CA THR A 90 23.14 9.67 -8.87
C THR A 90 23.03 8.55 -9.90
N VAL A 91 22.42 8.82 -11.06
CA VAL A 91 22.35 7.85 -12.18
C VAL A 91 23.75 7.50 -12.69
N TYR A 92 24.64 8.49 -12.80
CA TYR A 92 26.02 8.32 -13.26
C TYR A 92 26.86 7.45 -12.32
N GLN A 93 26.59 7.46 -11.00
CA GLN A 93 27.24 6.51 -10.07
C GLN A 93 26.89 5.06 -10.42
N THR A 94 25.62 4.78 -10.74
CA THR A 94 25.20 3.43 -11.15
C THR A 94 25.88 3.02 -12.45
N ALA A 95 25.92 3.93 -13.42
CA ALA A 95 26.52 3.69 -14.74
C ALA A 95 28.01 3.36 -14.65
N THR A 96 28.77 4.15 -13.88
CA THR A 96 30.23 4.04 -13.77
C THR A 96 30.69 2.92 -12.83
N ARG A 97 29.97 2.68 -11.73
CA ARG A 97 30.32 1.65 -10.73
C ARG A 97 29.72 0.28 -11.03
N GLY A 98 28.72 0.20 -11.91
CA GLY A 98 27.99 -1.02 -12.22
C GLY A 98 28.90 -2.17 -12.63
N PHE A 99 29.90 -1.91 -13.49
CA PHE A 99 30.83 -2.95 -13.95
C PHE A 99 31.67 -3.54 -12.81
N ALA A 100 32.28 -2.69 -11.99
CA ALA A 100 33.05 -3.13 -10.82
C ALA A 100 32.19 -3.91 -9.82
N MET A 101 30.90 -3.55 -9.72
CA MET A 101 29.93 -4.26 -8.90
C MET A 101 29.60 -5.65 -9.47
N VAL A 102 29.40 -5.79 -10.78
CA VAL A 102 29.24 -7.11 -11.46
C VAL A 102 30.43 -8.01 -11.15
N GLN A 103 31.66 -7.49 -11.26
CA GLN A 103 32.88 -8.24 -10.93
C GLN A 103 32.94 -8.63 -9.44
N ARG A 104 32.45 -7.77 -8.54
CA ARG A 104 32.36 -8.09 -7.10
C ARG A 104 31.35 -9.19 -6.83
N LEU A 105 30.19 -9.15 -7.49
CA LEU A 105 29.17 -10.19 -7.38
C LEU A 105 29.69 -11.55 -7.92
N GLU A 106 30.48 -11.57 -9.00
CA GLU A 106 31.17 -12.80 -9.44
C GLU A 106 32.07 -13.38 -8.36
N ARG A 107 32.86 -12.54 -7.67
CA ARG A 107 33.72 -13.00 -6.55
C ARG A 107 32.91 -13.58 -5.38
N TYR A 108 31.66 -13.13 -5.21
CA TYR A 108 30.75 -13.68 -4.21
C TYR A 108 30.07 -14.99 -4.66
N GLY A 109 30.26 -15.39 -5.92
CA GLY A 109 29.73 -16.62 -6.50
C GLY A 109 28.44 -16.44 -7.31
N VAL A 110 28.09 -15.20 -7.70
CA VAL A 110 27.03 -14.97 -8.69
C VAL A 110 27.56 -15.27 -10.09
N LYS A 111 26.79 -15.96 -10.91
CA LYS A 111 27.19 -16.31 -12.28
C LYS A 111 26.48 -15.42 -13.30
N PHE A 112 27.26 -14.88 -14.22
CA PHE A 112 26.76 -14.11 -15.37
C PHE A 112 27.10 -14.86 -16.67
N GLU A 113 26.22 -14.74 -17.65
CA GLU A 113 26.41 -15.36 -18.96
C GLU A 113 27.60 -14.72 -19.71
N LYS A 114 28.46 -15.57 -20.27
CA LYS A 114 29.63 -15.19 -21.06
C LYS A 114 29.63 -15.94 -22.38
N ASN A 115 30.14 -15.31 -23.44
CA ASN A 115 30.33 -15.95 -24.74
C ASN A 115 31.53 -16.91 -24.73
N GLU A 116 31.78 -17.59 -25.86
CA GLU A 116 32.89 -18.53 -26.04
C GLU A 116 34.28 -17.91 -25.82
N HIS A 117 34.40 -16.58 -25.91
CA HIS A 117 35.61 -15.82 -25.66
C HIS A 117 35.74 -15.32 -24.20
N GLY A 118 34.78 -15.65 -23.34
CA GLY A 118 34.75 -15.24 -21.93
C GLY A 118 34.29 -13.80 -21.70
N GLU A 119 33.77 -13.11 -22.73
CA GLU A 119 33.18 -11.77 -22.59
C GLU A 119 31.73 -11.86 -22.11
N TYR A 120 31.25 -10.86 -21.37
CA TYR A 120 29.86 -10.81 -20.92
C TYR A 120 28.88 -10.73 -22.10
N ALA A 121 27.88 -11.60 -22.10
CA ALA A 121 26.86 -11.69 -23.13
C ALA A 121 25.65 -10.79 -22.78
N VAL A 122 25.69 -9.52 -23.24
CA VAL A 122 24.61 -8.56 -23.03
C VAL A 122 23.57 -8.57 -24.16
N ARG A 123 22.28 -8.43 -23.81
CA ARG A 123 21.16 -8.39 -24.76
C ARG A 123 20.63 -6.96 -24.94
N ARG A 124 20.13 -6.65 -26.13
CA ARG A 124 19.52 -5.37 -26.47
C ARG A 124 18.03 -5.37 -26.13
N VAL A 125 17.65 -4.56 -25.14
CA VAL A 125 16.26 -4.30 -24.74
C VAL A 125 15.95 -2.79 -24.73
N HIS A 126 16.99 -1.95 -24.65
CA HIS A 126 16.88 -0.49 -24.73
C HIS A 126 17.04 0.02 -26.17
N ARG A 127 16.52 1.23 -26.45
CA ARG A 127 16.62 1.86 -27.77
C ARG A 127 18.08 2.09 -28.18
N SER A 128 18.91 2.53 -27.24
CA SER A 128 20.36 2.67 -27.39
C SER A 128 21.09 1.62 -26.54
N GLY A 129 21.84 0.70 -27.15
CA GLY A 129 22.77 -0.18 -26.42
C GLY A 129 22.21 -1.49 -25.87
N SER A 130 23.13 -2.39 -25.51
CA SER A 130 22.86 -3.72 -24.94
C SER A 130 23.27 -3.74 -23.48
N TYR A 131 22.29 -3.77 -22.57
CA TYR A 131 22.54 -3.66 -21.12
C TYR A 131 22.09 -4.87 -20.31
N VAL A 132 21.23 -5.72 -20.86
CA VAL A 132 20.66 -6.84 -20.10
C VAL A 132 21.70 -7.94 -20.01
N LEU A 133 22.23 -8.20 -18.81
CA LEU A 133 23.21 -9.26 -18.55
C LEU A 133 22.55 -10.45 -17.85
N PRO A 134 22.33 -11.59 -18.54
CA PRO A 134 21.67 -12.74 -17.95
C PRO A 134 22.47 -13.39 -16.81
N MET A 135 21.75 -13.98 -15.87
CA MET A 135 22.25 -14.69 -14.69
C MET A 135 21.69 -16.13 -14.65
N PRO A 136 22.36 -17.11 -15.26
CA PRO A 136 21.87 -18.49 -15.35
C PRO A 136 21.54 -19.15 -13.99
N GLU A 137 22.21 -18.73 -12.91
CA GLU A 137 21.97 -19.22 -11.54
C GLU A 137 21.44 -18.12 -10.60
N GLY A 138 20.67 -17.18 -11.17
CA GLY A 138 20.17 -16.00 -10.48
C GLY A 138 19.33 -16.28 -9.22
N LYS A 139 18.71 -17.47 -9.11
CA LYS A 139 18.00 -17.95 -7.90
C LYS A 139 18.88 -18.04 -6.65
N ASP A 140 20.20 -18.10 -6.81
CA ASP A 140 21.15 -18.27 -5.71
C ASP A 140 21.86 -16.98 -5.28
N VAL A 141 21.57 -15.82 -5.88
CA VAL A 141 22.19 -14.52 -5.55
C VAL A 141 22.12 -14.22 -4.05
N LYS A 142 20.93 -14.32 -3.43
CA LYS A 142 20.77 -14.07 -1.99
C LYS A 142 21.49 -15.11 -1.13
N LYS A 143 21.62 -16.36 -1.59
CA LYS A 143 22.39 -17.40 -0.87
C LYS A 143 23.89 -17.12 -0.96
N ALA A 144 24.38 -16.68 -2.12
CA ALA A 144 25.77 -16.27 -2.32
C ALA A 144 26.15 -15.13 -1.36
N LEU A 145 25.35 -14.06 -1.34
CA LEU A 145 25.55 -12.95 -0.41
C LEU A 145 25.48 -13.37 1.06
N TYR A 146 24.52 -14.23 1.41
CA TYR A 146 24.40 -14.73 2.79
C TYR A 146 25.61 -15.56 3.21
N ARG A 147 26.22 -16.34 2.31
CA ARG A 147 27.47 -17.05 2.61
C ARG A 147 28.60 -16.07 2.93
N VAL A 148 28.71 -14.96 2.18
CA VAL A 148 29.71 -13.91 2.43
C VAL A 148 29.48 -13.25 3.80
N LEU A 149 28.25 -12.86 4.12
CA LEU A 149 27.89 -12.31 5.44
C LEU A 149 28.26 -13.25 6.60
N ARG A 150 28.25 -14.57 6.37
CA ARG A 150 28.57 -15.59 7.38
C ARG A 150 30.05 -16.03 7.40
N GLN A 151 30.88 -15.50 6.51
CA GLN A 151 32.33 -15.71 6.59
C GLN A 151 32.87 -15.16 7.91
N ARG A 152 33.93 -15.77 8.44
CA ARG A 152 34.48 -15.41 9.76
C ARG A 152 34.86 -13.92 9.85
N SER A 153 35.48 -13.38 8.81
CA SER A 153 35.89 -11.97 8.73
C SER A 153 34.72 -10.98 8.78
N MET A 154 33.53 -11.40 8.36
CA MET A 154 32.33 -10.56 8.32
C MET A 154 31.44 -10.78 9.54
N ARG A 155 31.25 -12.03 9.98
CA ARG A 155 30.37 -12.36 11.13
C ARG A 155 30.83 -11.72 12.45
N GLU A 156 32.12 -11.42 12.58
CA GLU A 156 32.71 -10.75 13.75
C GLU A 156 32.44 -9.23 13.75
N LYS A 157 31.98 -8.67 12.62
CA LYS A 157 31.68 -7.24 12.44
C LYS A 157 30.20 -6.95 12.15
N ILE A 158 29.46 -7.94 11.65
CA ILE A 158 28.05 -7.79 11.26
C ILE A 158 27.19 -8.68 12.14
N GLN A 159 26.45 -8.06 13.05
CA GLN A 159 25.35 -8.70 13.76
C GLN A 159 24.08 -8.64 12.88
N ILE A 160 23.39 -9.77 12.74
CA ILE A 160 22.15 -9.86 11.94
C ILE A 160 21.01 -10.24 12.87
N GLU A 161 20.03 -9.37 12.99
CA GLU A 161 18.80 -9.61 13.73
C GLU A 161 17.62 -9.74 12.78
N ASN A 162 17.19 -10.98 12.58
CA ASN A 162 15.98 -11.28 11.84
C ASN A 162 14.76 -11.09 12.75
N ARG A 163 13.59 -10.84 12.17
CA ARG A 163 12.32 -10.62 12.86
C ARG A 163 12.25 -9.33 13.68
N LEU A 164 13.21 -8.40 13.53
CA LEU A 164 13.10 -7.04 14.06
C LEU A 164 12.59 -6.11 12.95
N MET A 165 11.43 -5.48 13.18
CA MET A 165 10.85 -4.48 12.30
C MET A 165 11.01 -3.09 12.91
N PRO A 166 11.93 -2.25 12.41
CA PRO A 166 11.99 -0.85 12.78
C PRO A 166 10.70 -0.12 12.41
N VAL A 167 10.27 0.80 13.28
CA VAL A 167 9.02 1.57 13.10
C VAL A 167 9.26 3.08 13.05
N ARG A 168 10.39 3.54 13.62
CA ARG A 168 10.84 4.93 13.61
C ARG A 168 12.36 4.98 13.54
N VAL A 169 12.89 5.88 12.72
CA VAL A 169 14.25 6.40 12.86
C VAL A 169 14.20 7.48 13.92
N LEU A 170 15.13 7.43 14.88
CA LEU A 170 15.22 8.38 15.97
C LEU A 170 16.19 9.50 15.60
N THR A 171 15.83 10.74 15.88
CA THR A 171 16.64 11.93 15.57
C THR A 171 16.93 12.79 16.79
N HIS A 172 18.13 13.34 16.87
CA HIS A 172 18.54 14.30 17.89
C HIS A 172 19.27 15.46 17.21
N GLU A 173 18.85 16.70 17.49
CA GLU A 173 19.39 17.91 16.84
C GLU A 173 19.40 17.81 15.30
N GLY A 174 18.34 17.21 14.74
CA GLY A 174 18.18 17.02 13.29
C GLY A 174 19.05 15.90 12.69
N ARG A 175 19.87 15.18 13.47
CA ARG A 175 20.68 14.04 13.01
C ARG A 175 20.00 12.71 13.36
N ALA A 176 20.07 11.71 12.48
CA ALA A 176 19.68 10.35 12.84
C ALA A 176 20.67 9.71 13.83
N VAL A 177 20.13 9.15 14.92
CA VAL A 177 20.90 8.57 16.04
C VAL A 177 20.52 7.12 16.35
N GLY A 178 19.62 6.51 15.57
CA GLY A 178 19.18 5.16 15.85
C GLY A 178 17.79 4.84 15.32
N ALA A 179 17.18 3.80 15.86
CA ALA A 179 15.82 3.40 15.54
C ALA A 179 15.11 2.73 16.74
N ALA A 180 13.78 2.75 16.72
CA ALA A 180 12.94 1.92 17.57
C ALA A 180 12.30 0.81 16.72
N ALA A 181 12.20 -0.40 17.27
CA ALA A 181 11.78 -1.60 16.56
C ALA A 181 10.90 -2.53 17.41
N LEU A 182 10.11 -3.33 16.70
CA LEU A 182 9.30 -4.41 17.24
C LEU A 182 9.90 -5.76 16.83
N ASN A 183 10.10 -6.65 17.78
CA ASN A 183 10.30 -8.06 17.45
C ASN A 183 8.98 -8.69 17.01
N THR A 184 8.86 -8.96 15.72
CA THR A 184 7.66 -9.49 15.07
C THR A 184 7.28 -10.90 15.53
N ARG A 185 8.18 -11.61 16.23
CA ARG A 185 7.92 -12.95 16.79
C ARG A 185 7.58 -12.89 18.28
N THR A 186 8.38 -12.20 19.08
CA THR A 186 8.25 -12.19 20.54
C THR A 186 7.37 -11.03 21.04
N GLY A 187 7.26 -9.96 20.25
CA GLY A 187 6.60 -8.73 20.64
C GLY A 187 7.45 -7.83 21.54
N GLU A 188 8.76 -8.08 21.63
CA GLU A 188 9.67 -7.23 22.42
C GLU A 188 9.88 -5.86 21.77
N PHE A 189 9.94 -4.83 22.62
CA PHE A 189 10.32 -3.48 22.21
C PHE A 189 11.84 -3.31 22.26
N VAL A 190 12.42 -2.93 21.13
CA VAL A 190 13.86 -2.81 20.96
C VAL A 190 14.20 -1.38 20.53
N THR A 191 15.25 -0.81 21.12
CA THR A 191 15.83 0.46 20.67
C THR A 191 17.28 0.25 20.30
N VAL A 192 17.72 0.89 19.21
CA VAL A 192 19.09 0.79 18.70
C VAL A 192 19.72 2.17 18.67
N GLY A 193 20.87 2.35 19.32
CA GLY A 193 21.73 3.52 19.15
C GLY A 193 22.75 3.31 18.03
N ALA A 194 22.90 4.31 17.15
CA ALA A 194 23.86 4.24 16.04
C ALA A 194 24.43 5.60 15.67
N LYS A 195 25.68 5.61 15.17
CA LYS A 195 26.32 6.84 14.64
C LYS A 195 25.80 7.21 13.25
N ALA A 196 25.40 6.19 12.48
CA ALA A 196 24.77 6.33 11.17
C ALA A 196 23.68 5.27 10.96
N VAL A 197 22.64 5.62 10.21
CA VAL A 197 21.50 4.75 9.89
C VAL A 197 21.32 4.68 8.37
N ILE A 198 21.21 3.47 7.83
CA ILE A 198 20.99 3.22 6.40
C ILE A 198 19.62 2.55 6.22
N LEU A 199 18.71 3.21 5.52
CA LEU A 199 17.41 2.66 5.11
C LEU A 199 17.55 1.94 3.77
N ALA A 200 17.22 0.65 3.74
CA ALA A 200 17.27 -0.22 2.56
C ALA A 200 16.06 -1.17 2.53
N THR A 201 14.88 -0.65 2.84
CA THR A 201 13.66 -1.45 3.07
C THR A 201 12.86 -1.78 1.81
N GLY A 202 13.33 -1.35 0.63
CA GLY A 202 12.65 -1.62 -0.65
C GLY A 202 11.45 -0.71 -0.91
N ALA A 203 10.59 -1.13 -1.85
CA ALA A 203 9.44 -0.36 -2.32
C ALA A 203 8.30 -0.20 -1.29
N CYS A 204 7.32 0.66 -1.60
CA CYS A 204 5.98 0.63 -1.03
C CYS A 204 5.03 -0.05 -2.02
N GLY A 205 5.13 -1.39 -2.08
CA GLY A 205 4.36 -2.21 -3.01
C GLY A 205 2.91 -2.43 -2.60
N ARG A 206 2.64 -2.53 -1.29
CA ARG A 206 1.28 -2.64 -0.74
C ARG A 206 0.57 -1.29 -0.61
N LEU A 207 0.72 -0.43 -1.62
CA LEU A 207 0.05 0.87 -1.68
C LEU A 207 -1.35 0.74 -2.29
N GLY A 208 -1.44 0.33 -3.56
CA GLY A 208 -2.72 0.01 -4.21
C GLY A 208 -3.22 -1.40 -3.87
N LEU A 209 -4.47 -1.70 -4.18
CA LEU A 209 -5.03 -3.05 -4.19
C LEU A 209 -4.77 -3.75 -5.53
N PRO A 210 -4.34 -5.02 -5.52
CA PRO A 210 -4.13 -5.78 -6.74
C PRO A 210 -5.47 -6.23 -7.36
N ALA A 211 -5.49 -6.36 -8.68
CA ALA A 211 -6.65 -6.83 -9.43
C ALA A 211 -6.97 -8.33 -9.21
N SER A 212 -6.06 -9.08 -8.58
CA SER A 212 -6.23 -10.51 -8.30
C SER A 212 -7.25 -10.82 -7.19
N GLY A 213 -7.69 -9.81 -6.44
CA GLY A 213 -8.61 -9.98 -5.30
C GLY A 213 -7.93 -10.46 -4.01
N TYR A 214 -6.64 -10.80 -4.04
CA TYR A 214 -5.89 -11.20 -2.84
C TYR A 214 -5.18 -10.01 -2.23
N LEU A 215 -5.46 -9.67 -0.96
CA LEU A 215 -4.89 -8.50 -0.27
C LEU A 215 -3.35 -8.45 -0.34
N TYR A 216 -2.70 -9.60 -0.26
CA TYR A 216 -1.23 -9.74 -0.30
C TYR A 216 -0.71 -10.22 -1.68
N GLY A 217 -1.58 -10.28 -2.69
CA GLY A 217 -1.21 -10.68 -4.05
C GLY A 217 -0.66 -9.52 -4.87
N THR A 218 0.35 -8.82 -4.34
CA THR A 218 0.97 -7.66 -4.98
C THR A 218 2.07 -8.06 -5.97
N TYR A 219 2.40 -7.16 -6.90
CA TYR A 219 3.55 -7.30 -7.79
C TYR A 219 4.86 -7.35 -7.00
N GLU A 220 5.01 -6.41 -6.09
CA GLU A 220 6.13 -6.33 -5.15
C GLU A 220 5.98 -7.35 -4.02
N ASN A 221 7.09 -7.62 -3.31
CA ASN A 221 7.07 -8.52 -2.16
C ASN A 221 5.99 -8.09 -1.15
N PRO A 222 5.13 -8.99 -0.63
CA PRO A 222 4.06 -8.63 0.31
C PRO A 222 4.53 -8.05 1.65
N THR A 223 5.84 -8.06 1.91
CA THR A 223 6.44 -7.36 3.05
C THR A 223 6.72 -5.89 2.76
N ASN A 224 6.70 -5.43 1.51
CA ASN A 224 6.96 -4.03 1.11
C ASN A 224 5.76 -3.12 1.42
N ALA A 225 5.69 -2.64 2.67
CA ALA A 225 4.58 -1.85 3.23
C ALA A 225 4.84 -0.33 3.23
N GLY A 226 5.98 0.13 2.71
CA GLY A 226 6.37 1.55 2.78
C GLY A 226 6.92 1.99 4.15
N ASP A 227 7.41 1.06 4.97
CA ASP A 227 8.03 1.33 6.27
C ASP A 227 9.20 2.31 6.18
N GLY A 228 10.14 2.09 5.27
CA GLY A 228 11.27 3.02 5.07
C GLY A 228 10.85 4.42 4.61
N TYR A 229 9.81 4.53 3.78
CA TYR A 229 9.27 5.80 3.32
C TYR A 229 8.64 6.59 4.49
N SER A 230 7.79 5.93 5.29
CA SER A 230 7.22 6.51 6.52
C SER A 230 8.34 6.89 7.49
N MET A 231 9.31 6.01 7.75
CA MET A 231 10.42 6.31 8.66
C MET A 231 11.26 7.50 8.20
N ALA A 232 11.58 7.60 6.91
CA ALA A 232 12.33 8.73 6.36
C ALA A 232 11.54 10.04 6.48
N TYR A 233 10.24 10.03 6.15
CA TYR A 233 9.36 11.18 6.30
C TYR A 233 9.29 11.66 7.75
N HIS A 234 9.09 10.74 8.70
CA HIS A 234 9.04 11.07 10.13
C HIS A 234 10.38 11.53 10.70
N ALA A 235 11.51 11.14 10.11
CA ALA A 235 12.83 11.67 10.45
C ALA A 235 13.10 13.08 9.90
N GLY A 236 12.21 13.61 9.04
CA GLY A 236 12.37 14.91 8.38
C GLY A 236 13.17 14.86 7.08
N ALA A 237 13.43 13.66 6.53
CA ALA A 237 14.11 13.53 5.24
C ALA A 237 13.19 14.02 4.11
N GLU A 238 13.78 14.61 3.08
CA GLU A 238 13.07 14.92 1.85
C GLU A 238 12.81 13.64 1.05
N LEU A 239 11.61 13.51 0.51
CA LEU A 239 11.21 12.51 -0.46
C LEU A 239 10.82 13.23 -1.75
N SER A 240 11.10 12.65 -2.91
CA SER A 240 10.89 13.25 -4.22
C SER A 240 10.14 12.31 -5.15
N GLY A 241 9.40 12.89 -6.09
CA GLY A 241 8.72 12.14 -7.15
C GLY A 241 7.69 11.15 -6.63
N ILE A 242 7.18 11.37 -5.41
CA ILE A 242 6.22 10.47 -4.75
C ILE A 242 4.92 10.35 -5.55
N GLU A 243 4.62 11.33 -6.39
CA GLU A 243 3.51 11.35 -7.35
C GLU A 243 3.75 10.58 -8.65
N CYS A 244 4.99 10.14 -8.92
CA CYS A 244 5.42 9.35 -10.08
C CYS A 244 5.40 7.87 -9.70
N PHE A 245 4.26 7.21 -9.91
CA PHE A 245 4.03 5.86 -9.40
C PHE A 245 4.68 4.79 -10.25
N GLN A 246 5.03 3.66 -9.63
CA GLN A 246 5.36 2.43 -10.34
C GLN A 246 4.06 1.71 -10.76
N VAL A 247 3.97 1.31 -12.04
CA VAL A 247 2.91 0.46 -12.59
C VAL A 247 3.56 -0.57 -13.52
N ASN A 248 3.15 -1.83 -13.42
CA ASN A 248 3.85 -2.96 -14.06
C ASN A 248 2.98 -3.92 -14.87
N PRO A 249 3.36 -4.39 -16.08
CA PRO A 249 2.75 -5.56 -16.70
C PRO A 249 3.00 -6.82 -15.87
N LEU A 250 1.90 -7.44 -15.48
CA LEU A 250 1.82 -8.77 -14.88
C LEU A 250 1.11 -9.74 -15.81
N ILE A 251 1.18 -11.01 -15.46
CA ILE A 251 0.28 -12.05 -15.97
C ILE A 251 -1.06 -11.90 -15.25
N LYS A 252 -2.19 -11.91 -15.97
CA LYS A 252 -3.52 -11.78 -15.35
C LYS A 252 -3.72 -12.82 -14.24
N ASP A 253 -4.23 -12.37 -13.10
CA ASP A 253 -4.51 -13.18 -11.90
C ASP A 253 -3.31 -13.94 -11.31
N TYR A 254 -2.11 -13.51 -11.64
CA TYR A 254 -0.87 -14.05 -11.11
C TYR A 254 0.00 -12.95 -10.48
N ASN A 255 0.54 -13.22 -9.30
CA ASN A 255 1.36 -12.25 -8.58
C ASN A 255 2.81 -12.32 -9.07
N GLY A 256 3.03 -11.91 -10.32
CA GLY A 256 4.35 -11.87 -10.93
C GLY A 256 4.39 -11.18 -12.29
N PRO A 257 5.58 -10.70 -12.69
CA PRO A 257 5.78 -10.01 -13.96
C PRO A 257 5.40 -10.87 -15.16
N ALA A 258 4.90 -10.23 -16.22
CA ALA A 258 4.74 -10.89 -17.52
C ALA A 258 6.08 -11.39 -18.08
N CYS A 259 7.17 -10.69 -17.74
CA CYS A 259 8.54 -10.92 -18.23
C CYS A 259 8.64 -10.81 -19.76
N ALA A 260 7.98 -9.81 -20.35
CA ALA A 260 8.10 -9.51 -21.79
C ALA A 260 9.57 -9.30 -22.20
N TYR A 261 10.40 -8.67 -21.36
CA TYR A 261 11.83 -8.49 -21.62
C TYR A 261 12.61 -9.81 -21.79
N VAL A 262 12.09 -10.92 -21.25
CA VAL A 262 12.65 -12.27 -21.45
C VAL A 262 12.12 -12.88 -22.72
N ALA A 263 10.81 -12.82 -22.95
CA ALA A 263 10.15 -13.45 -24.09
C ALA A 263 10.47 -12.77 -25.43
N ASN A 264 10.59 -11.44 -25.45
CA ASN A 264 10.75 -10.65 -26.66
C ASN A 264 12.08 -10.95 -27.40
N PRO A 265 13.24 -11.09 -26.72
CA PRO A 265 14.48 -11.56 -27.36
C PRO A 265 14.36 -12.94 -28.04
N PHE A 266 13.42 -13.78 -27.62
CA PHE A 266 13.14 -15.08 -28.25
C PHE A 266 12.05 -14.99 -29.33
N GLY A 267 11.57 -13.79 -29.68
CA GLY A 267 10.56 -13.56 -30.70
C GLY A 267 9.11 -13.49 -30.18
N GLY A 268 8.91 -13.46 -28.86
CA GLY A 268 7.62 -13.11 -28.25
C GLY A 268 7.27 -11.63 -28.46
N TYR A 269 5.99 -11.27 -28.37
CA TYR A 269 5.56 -9.87 -28.49
C TYR A 269 4.15 -9.65 -27.92
N GLN A 270 3.80 -8.41 -27.61
CA GLN A 270 2.49 -8.07 -27.05
C GLN A 270 1.46 -7.88 -28.16
N VAL A 271 0.26 -8.45 -27.98
CA VAL A 271 -0.87 -8.34 -28.92
C VAL A 271 -2.18 -8.08 -28.20
N ASN A 272 -3.15 -7.50 -28.89
CA ASN A 272 -4.52 -7.36 -28.43
C ASN A 272 -5.37 -8.61 -28.76
N SER A 273 -6.67 -8.58 -28.50
CA SER A 273 -7.58 -9.70 -28.76
C SER A 273 -7.75 -10.07 -30.25
N HIS A 274 -7.37 -9.17 -31.16
CA HIS A 274 -7.35 -9.42 -32.61
C HIS A 274 -6.02 -10.00 -33.09
N GLY A 275 -5.02 -10.14 -32.21
CA GLY A 275 -3.67 -10.59 -32.55
C GLY A 275 -2.79 -9.48 -33.14
N GLU A 276 -3.21 -8.22 -33.06
CA GLU A 276 -2.47 -7.07 -33.59
C GLU A 276 -1.48 -6.55 -32.53
N ARG A 277 -0.28 -6.17 -32.97
CA ARG A 277 0.69 -5.48 -32.11
C ARG A 277 0.23 -4.05 -31.83
N PHE A 278 0.36 -3.61 -30.59
CA PHE A 278 -0.09 -2.29 -30.15
C PHE A 278 0.97 -1.47 -29.39
N VAL A 279 2.15 -2.06 -29.11
CA VAL A 279 3.27 -1.39 -28.43
C VAL A 279 4.44 -1.29 -29.39
N ASP A 280 5.01 -0.09 -29.54
CA ASP A 280 6.15 0.16 -30.42
C ASP A 280 7.51 -0.04 -29.72
N SER A 281 7.54 0.01 -28.39
CA SER A 281 8.76 -0.02 -27.58
C SER A 281 8.60 -0.91 -26.35
N ASP A 282 9.52 -1.86 -26.18
CA ASP A 282 9.51 -2.81 -25.05
C ASP A 282 10.15 -2.24 -23.76
N TYR A 283 10.63 -0.99 -23.82
CA TYR A 283 11.23 -0.33 -22.68
C TYR A 283 10.15 0.14 -21.71
N TRP A 284 10.37 -0.24 -20.47
CA TRP A 284 9.47 0.05 -19.39
C TRP A 284 9.42 1.54 -19.08
N SER A 285 8.28 2.17 -19.36
CA SER A 285 8.04 3.57 -19.07
C SER A 285 6.57 3.80 -18.75
N GLY A 286 6.27 4.92 -18.10
CA GLY A 286 4.87 5.27 -17.88
C GLY A 286 4.12 5.57 -19.19
N GLN A 287 4.81 5.94 -20.27
CA GLN A 287 4.24 6.06 -21.62
C GLN A 287 3.80 4.68 -22.16
N MET A 288 4.69 3.68 -22.09
CA MET A 288 4.33 2.30 -22.44
C MET A 288 3.13 1.81 -21.61
N MET A 289 3.08 2.15 -20.32
CA MET A 289 1.97 1.76 -19.46
C MET A 289 0.65 2.47 -19.83
N ALA A 290 0.71 3.71 -20.33
CA ALA A 290 -0.46 4.42 -20.83
C ALA A 290 -1.03 3.75 -22.10
N GLU A 291 -0.15 3.31 -23.01
CA GLU A 291 -0.54 2.54 -24.21
C GLU A 291 -1.18 1.20 -23.83
N VAL A 292 -0.53 0.43 -22.93
CA VAL A 292 -1.07 -0.82 -22.39
C VAL A 292 -2.43 -0.62 -21.72
N LYS A 293 -2.58 0.41 -20.90
CA LYS A 293 -3.85 0.70 -20.22
C LYS A 293 -4.94 1.09 -21.22
N THR A 294 -4.62 1.91 -22.21
CA THR A 294 -5.54 2.32 -23.27
C THR A 294 -6.01 1.12 -24.08
N GLU A 295 -5.11 0.19 -24.42
CA GLU A 295 -5.47 -1.01 -25.16
C GLU A 295 -6.38 -1.93 -24.33
N ILE A 296 -6.06 -2.16 -23.06
CA ILE A 296 -6.87 -2.95 -22.12
C ILE A 296 -8.30 -2.40 -22.00
N ASP A 297 -8.45 -1.07 -21.90
CA ASP A 297 -9.75 -0.42 -21.72
C ASP A 297 -10.55 -0.29 -23.03
N SER A 298 -9.93 -0.54 -24.18
CA SER A 298 -10.56 -0.43 -25.49
C SER A 298 -11.38 -1.67 -25.83
N ALA A 299 -12.19 -1.58 -26.90
CA ALA A 299 -12.89 -2.74 -27.46
C ALA A 299 -11.97 -3.83 -28.03
N ARG A 300 -10.65 -3.55 -28.15
CA ARG A 300 -9.64 -4.51 -28.61
C ARG A 300 -8.99 -5.29 -27.47
N GLY A 301 -9.20 -4.91 -26.21
CA GLY A 301 -8.78 -5.71 -25.06
C GLY A 301 -9.52 -7.06 -24.99
N PRO A 302 -9.03 -8.05 -24.22
CA PRO A 302 -7.82 -8.07 -23.40
C PRO A 302 -6.52 -8.16 -24.23
N ILE A 303 -5.37 -8.16 -23.55
CA ILE A 303 -4.04 -8.24 -24.17
C ILE A 303 -3.28 -9.51 -23.78
N TYR A 304 -2.36 -9.93 -24.63
CA TYR A 304 -1.60 -11.17 -24.47
C TYR A 304 -0.12 -10.98 -24.83
N LEU A 305 0.76 -11.71 -24.13
CA LEU A 305 2.12 -11.97 -24.57
C LEU A 305 2.08 -13.18 -25.50
N LYS A 306 2.25 -12.92 -26.80
CA LYS A 306 2.21 -13.91 -27.87
C LYS A 306 3.51 -14.72 -27.89
N VAL A 307 3.37 -16.02 -27.65
CA VAL A 307 4.49 -16.99 -27.61
C VAL A 307 4.17 -18.27 -28.37
N SER A 308 2.90 -18.57 -28.65
CA SER A 308 2.49 -19.86 -29.21
C SER A 308 2.98 -20.14 -30.63
N HIS A 309 3.48 -19.12 -31.32
CA HIS A 309 4.09 -19.25 -32.65
C HIS A 309 5.56 -19.70 -32.59
N LEU A 310 6.18 -19.69 -31.41
CA LEU A 310 7.59 -20.01 -31.26
C LEU A 310 7.84 -21.53 -31.37
N PRO A 311 9.01 -21.94 -31.87
CA PRO A 311 9.40 -23.35 -31.89
C PRO A 311 9.41 -23.97 -30.49
N ASP A 312 9.12 -25.27 -30.40
CA ASP A 312 9.07 -26.02 -29.14
C ASP A 312 10.33 -25.89 -28.29
N GLU A 313 11.50 -25.89 -28.94
CA GLU A 313 12.79 -25.76 -28.28
C GLU A 313 12.98 -24.37 -27.64
N THR A 314 12.46 -23.33 -28.29
CA THR A 314 12.44 -21.96 -27.76
C THR A 314 11.45 -21.83 -26.59
N LEU A 315 10.28 -22.44 -26.70
CA LEU A 315 9.29 -22.46 -25.63
C LEU A 315 9.83 -23.18 -24.39
N THR A 316 10.49 -24.31 -24.57
CA THR A 316 11.16 -25.05 -23.49
C THR A 316 12.25 -24.19 -22.81
N ALA A 317 13.02 -23.42 -23.57
CA ALA A 317 13.99 -22.49 -23.01
C ALA A 317 13.32 -21.38 -22.19
N LEU A 318 12.21 -20.81 -22.69
CA LEU A 318 11.42 -19.80 -21.97
C LEU A 318 10.83 -20.37 -20.67
N GLU A 319 10.25 -21.57 -20.70
CA GLU A 319 9.73 -22.26 -19.52
C GLU A 319 10.84 -22.47 -18.48
N ASN A 320 12.02 -22.93 -18.89
CA ASN A 320 13.15 -23.12 -17.99
C ASN A 320 13.59 -21.81 -17.31
N ILE A 321 13.62 -20.68 -18.03
CA ILE A 321 13.98 -19.38 -17.43
C ILE A 321 12.85 -18.90 -16.50
N LEU A 322 11.62 -18.85 -17.02
CA LEU A 322 10.49 -18.20 -16.37
C LEU A 322 9.92 -19.01 -15.19
N HIS A 323 9.92 -20.34 -15.30
CA HIS A 323 9.35 -21.25 -14.29
C HIS A 323 10.37 -21.75 -13.27
N THR A 324 11.67 -21.46 -13.43
CA THR A 324 12.68 -21.93 -12.44
C THR A 324 13.45 -20.80 -11.78
N THR A 325 13.76 -19.73 -12.52
CA THR A 325 14.53 -18.60 -12.01
C THR A 325 13.63 -17.43 -11.65
N GLU A 326 12.82 -16.95 -12.59
CA GLU A 326 11.98 -15.77 -12.35
C GLU A 326 10.89 -16.04 -11.31
N ARG A 327 9.98 -16.97 -11.59
CA ARG A 327 8.95 -17.34 -10.62
C ARG A 327 8.64 -18.84 -10.67
N PRO A 328 9.13 -19.62 -9.69
CA PRO A 328 8.88 -21.06 -9.59
C PRO A 328 7.41 -21.48 -9.64
N THR A 329 6.51 -20.61 -9.17
CA THR A 329 5.07 -20.88 -9.13
C THR A 329 4.37 -20.65 -10.48
N ARG A 330 5.05 -20.09 -11.48
CA ARG A 330 4.47 -19.74 -12.79
C ARG A 330 4.06 -20.99 -13.57
N GLY A 331 4.91 -22.02 -13.58
CA GLY A 331 4.59 -23.30 -14.24
C GLY A 331 3.36 -23.97 -13.61
N THR A 332 3.29 -24.00 -12.28
CA THR A 332 2.12 -24.51 -11.55
C THR A 332 0.86 -23.69 -11.83
N PHE A 333 0.99 -22.37 -11.92
CA PHE A 333 -0.11 -21.46 -12.23
C PHE A 333 -0.74 -21.76 -13.60
N HIS A 334 0.08 -21.96 -14.63
CA HIS A 334 -0.39 -22.29 -15.99
C HIS A 334 -0.94 -23.72 -16.06
N ALA A 335 -0.24 -24.71 -15.49
CA ALA A 335 -0.68 -26.11 -15.48
C ALA A 335 -2.06 -26.28 -14.81
N ASN A 336 -2.31 -25.61 -13.67
CA ASN A 336 -3.59 -25.67 -12.98
C ASN A 336 -4.75 -25.01 -13.74
N ARG A 337 -4.46 -24.26 -14.81
CA ARG A 337 -5.44 -23.66 -15.73
C ARG A 337 -5.55 -24.42 -17.04
N GLY A 338 -4.77 -25.49 -17.24
CA GLY A 338 -4.67 -26.19 -18.52
C GLY A 338 -4.03 -25.34 -19.63
N HIS A 339 -3.25 -24.33 -19.26
CA HIS A 339 -2.55 -23.47 -20.23
C HIS A 339 -1.16 -24.02 -20.51
N ASP A 340 -0.82 -24.13 -21.79
CA ASP A 340 0.51 -24.53 -22.30
C ASP A 340 0.94 -23.48 -23.33
N TYR A 341 2.16 -22.98 -23.25
CA TYR A 341 2.66 -21.95 -24.16
C TYR A 341 2.64 -22.38 -25.64
N ARG A 342 2.66 -23.69 -25.93
CA ARG A 342 2.54 -24.24 -27.29
C ARG A 342 1.16 -24.01 -27.91
N THR A 343 0.15 -23.78 -27.08
CA THR A 343 -1.25 -23.70 -27.51
C THR A 343 -1.95 -22.44 -27.03
N HIS A 344 -1.42 -21.75 -26.02
CA HIS A 344 -2.01 -20.59 -25.37
C HIS A 344 -1.00 -19.47 -25.22
N ASP A 345 -1.37 -18.27 -25.68
CA ASP A 345 -0.67 -17.04 -25.35
C ASP A 345 -0.97 -16.61 -23.90
N ILE A 346 -0.08 -15.83 -23.29
CA ILE A 346 -0.18 -15.49 -21.86
C ILE A 346 -0.96 -14.20 -21.70
N GLU A 347 -2.16 -14.25 -21.09
CA GLU A 347 -2.96 -13.05 -20.81
C GLU A 347 -2.23 -12.11 -19.84
N MET A 348 -2.19 -10.82 -20.17
CA MET A 348 -1.48 -9.78 -19.42
C MET A 348 -2.44 -8.76 -18.78
N HIS A 349 -1.98 -8.10 -17.73
CA HIS A 349 -2.66 -6.96 -17.09
C HIS A 349 -1.62 -5.98 -16.52
N ILE A 350 -2.04 -4.80 -16.03
CA ILE A 350 -1.20 -3.88 -15.26
C ILE A 350 -1.38 -4.03 -13.74
N SER A 351 -0.31 -3.77 -12.98
CA SER A 351 -0.26 -3.92 -11.53
C SER A 351 -1.00 -2.79 -10.82
N GLU A 352 -1.22 -2.98 -9.53
CA GLU A 352 -1.48 -1.88 -8.62
C GLU A 352 -0.35 -0.83 -8.64
N ILE A 353 -0.69 0.39 -8.22
CA ILE A 353 0.31 1.44 -8.04
C ILE A 353 1.17 1.16 -6.81
N GLY A 354 2.46 1.53 -6.90
CA GLY A 354 3.40 1.48 -5.78
C GLY A 354 4.40 2.64 -5.80
N LEU A 355 5.15 2.79 -4.71
CA LEU A 355 6.33 3.68 -4.67
C LEU A 355 7.59 2.84 -4.85
N CYS A 356 8.31 3.05 -5.95
CA CYS A 356 9.57 2.38 -6.23
C CYS A 356 10.40 3.19 -7.21
N SER A 357 11.44 3.85 -6.74
CA SER A 357 12.36 4.58 -7.62
C SER A 357 13.16 3.64 -8.52
N GLY A 358 13.35 2.37 -8.15
CA GLY A 358 14.06 1.40 -8.99
C GLY A 358 13.38 1.14 -10.35
N HIS A 359 12.07 1.38 -10.45
CA HIS A 359 11.24 1.17 -11.65
C HIS A 359 10.43 2.43 -12.07
N SER A 360 10.57 3.52 -11.32
CA SER A 360 9.96 4.83 -11.57
C SER A 360 10.90 5.93 -11.03
N ALA A 361 10.39 6.95 -10.33
CA ALA A 361 11.20 7.99 -9.70
C ALA A 361 10.80 8.30 -8.24
N SER A 362 9.85 7.57 -7.65
CA SER A 362 9.36 7.85 -6.30
C SER A 362 10.29 7.30 -5.20
N GLY A 363 10.91 8.17 -4.40
CA GLY A 363 11.87 7.74 -3.37
C GLY A 363 12.25 8.80 -2.36
N VAL A 364 13.04 8.40 -1.37
CA VAL A 364 13.79 9.28 -0.46
C VAL A 364 14.89 9.99 -1.25
N TRP A 365 14.92 11.31 -1.18
CA TRP A 365 15.93 12.13 -1.87
C TRP A 365 17.33 11.79 -1.35
N VAL A 366 18.23 11.47 -2.28
CA VAL A 366 19.64 11.17 -1.97
C VAL A 366 20.59 11.89 -2.92
N ASP A 367 21.80 12.13 -2.45
CA ASP A 367 22.92 12.55 -3.30
C ASP A 367 23.72 11.36 -3.85
N GLU A 368 24.81 11.64 -4.57
CA GLU A 368 25.70 10.63 -5.16
C GLU A 368 26.43 9.73 -4.14
N HIS A 369 26.30 10.02 -2.84
CA HIS A 369 26.84 9.22 -1.75
C HIS A 369 25.75 8.49 -0.96
N ALA A 370 24.52 8.45 -1.49
CA ALA A 370 23.34 7.87 -0.84
C ALA A 370 22.92 8.60 0.45
N ARG A 371 23.42 9.82 0.71
CA ARG A 371 23.05 10.62 1.89
C ARG A 371 21.68 11.24 1.67
N THR A 372 20.84 11.19 2.69
CA THR A 372 19.58 11.95 2.71
C THR A 372 19.82 13.40 3.15
N THR A 373 18.76 14.22 3.19
CA THR A 373 18.82 15.57 3.76
C THR A 373 18.93 15.60 5.28
N VAL A 374 18.76 14.45 5.96
CA VAL A 374 18.95 14.30 7.40
C VAL A 374 20.37 13.80 7.67
N PRO A 375 21.22 14.56 8.38
CA PRO A 375 22.56 14.13 8.73
C PRO A 375 22.57 12.76 9.42
N GLY A 376 23.52 11.90 9.05
CA GLY A 376 23.64 10.54 9.59
C GLY A 376 22.61 9.54 9.05
N LEU A 377 21.67 9.95 8.20
CA LEU A 377 20.69 9.08 7.55
C LEU A 377 21.02 8.91 6.06
N TYR A 378 21.01 7.65 5.63
CA TYR A 378 21.24 7.23 4.24
C TYR A 378 20.04 6.43 3.74
N ALA A 379 19.84 6.41 2.41
CA ALA A 379 18.86 5.54 1.78
C ALA A 379 19.44 4.85 0.54
N ALA A 380 19.11 3.58 0.34
CA ALA A 380 19.60 2.76 -0.78
C ALA A 380 18.54 1.78 -1.30
N GLY A 381 18.76 1.24 -2.50
CA GLY A 381 17.82 0.34 -3.16
C GLY A 381 16.61 1.05 -3.76
N ASP A 382 15.49 0.35 -3.85
CA ASP A 382 14.27 0.85 -4.51
C ASP A 382 13.63 2.08 -3.83
N MET A 383 13.99 2.35 -2.57
CA MET A 383 13.49 3.52 -1.85
C MET A 383 14.36 4.76 -2.03
N ALA A 384 15.60 4.65 -2.52
CA ALA A 384 16.42 5.82 -2.82
C ALA A 384 15.95 6.42 -4.14
N CYS A 385 15.75 7.75 -4.20
CA CYS A 385 15.31 8.48 -5.39
C CYS A 385 16.41 8.54 -6.46
N VAL A 386 16.66 7.38 -7.07
CA VAL A 386 17.57 7.14 -8.19
C VAL A 386 16.76 6.38 -9.22
N PRO A 387 16.19 7.06 -10.24
CA PRO A 387 15.22 6.47 -11.13
C PRO A 387 15.85 5.34 -11.96
N HIS A 388 15.10 4.27 -12.19
CA HIS A 388 15.50 3.15 -13.05
C HIS A 388 16.85 2.53 -12.66
N ASN A 389 17.17 2.51 -11.36
CA ASN A 389 18.44 1.96 -10.85
C ASN A 389 18.47 0.42 -10.89
N TYR A 390 17.30 -0.23 -10.87
CA TYR A 390 17.10 -1.68 -10.79
C TYR A 390 18.06 -2.38 -9.81
N MET A 391 18.29 -3.68 -10.02
CA MET A 391 19.13 -4.49 -9.14
C MET A 391 20.57 -3.97 -9.02
N ILE A 392 21.21 -3.57 -10.12
CA ILE A 392 22.62 -3.13 -10.06
C ILE A 392 22.78 -1.84 -9.29
N GLY A 393 21.87 -0.89 -9.47
CA GLY A 393 21.82 0.36 -8.72
C GLY A 393 21.56 0.12 -7.25
N ALA A 394 20.70 -0.85 -6.89
CA ALA A 394 20.51 -1.24 -5.50
C ALA A 394 21.83 -1.69 -4.84
N PHE A 395 22.64 -2.49 -5.52
CA PHE A 395 23.98 -2.87 -5.02
C PHE A 395 24.94 -1.69 -4.94
N VAL A 396 25.00 -0.86 -5.98
CA VAL A 396 25.90 0.32 -6.03
C VAL A 396 25.56 1.32 -4.93
N PHE A 397 24.29 1.65 -4.73
CA PHE A 397 23.87 2.58 -3.67
C PHE A 397 23.97 1.96 -2.27
N GLY A 398 23.83 0.64 -2.14
CA GLY A 398 24.16 -0.08 -0.92
C GLY A 398 25.65 0.08 -0.56
N ASP A 399 26.53 -0.17 -1.54
CA ASP A 399 27.98 0.00 -1.39
C ASP A 399 28.37 1.44 -1.01
N LEU A 400 27.86 2.42 -1.75
CA LEU A 400 28.07 3.84 -1.49
C LEU A 400 27.63 4.24 -0.07
N ALA A 401 26.42 3.84 0.33
CA ALA A 401 25.90 4.13 1.66
C ALA A 401 26.76 3.51 2.76
N GLY A 402 27.14 2.23 2.61
CA GLY A 402 27.95 1.51 3.60
C GLY A 402 29.34 2.13 3.77
N THR A 403 30.05 2.36 2.66
CA THR A 403 31.40 2.94 2.68
C THR A 403 31.37 4.38 3.20
N HIS A 404 30.44 5.22 2.75
CA HIS A 404 30.38 6.61 3.20
C HIS A 404 29.91 6.69 4.67
N ALA A 405 28.95 5.89 5.11
CA ALA A 405 28.55 5.89 6.52
C ALA A 405 29.76 5.55 7.42
N ALA A 406 30.52 4.51 7.06
CA ALA A 406 31.70 4.08 7.78
C ALA A 406 32.84 5.13 7.79
N SER A 407 33.05 5.86 6.68
CA SER A 407 34.12 6.87 6.59
C SER A 407 33.90 8.09 7.49
N THR A 408 32.66 8.34 7.93
CA THR A 408 32.32 9.50 8.77
C THR A 408 32.33 9.21 10.27
N LEU A 409 32.54 7.95 10.68
CA LEU A 409 32.33 7.51 12.07
C LEU A 409 33.30 8.14 13.07
N THR A 410 34.53 8.46 12.66
CA THR A 410 35.58 9.02 13.54
C THR A 410 35.15 10.35 14.14
N ASP A 411 34.37 11.13 13.39
CA ASP A 411 33.92 12.47 13.79
C ASP A 411 32.56 12.45 14.51
N VAL A 412 31.99 11.27 14.75
CA VAL A 412 30.64 11.10 15.28
C VAL A 412 30.66 10.35 16.61
N THR A 413 30.22 11.02 17.66
CA THR A 413 30.04 10.41 18.98
C THR A 413 28.86 9.45 18.98
N ALA A 414 29.04 8.27 19.58
CA ALA A 414 27.96 7.31 19.76
C ALA A 414 26.90 7.87 20.74
N PRO A 415 25.60 7.75 20.41
CA PRO A 415 24.53 8.31 21.24
C PRO A 415 24.42 7.58 22.57
N GLN A 416 24.71 8.27 23.67
CA GLN A 416 24.59 7.69 25.02
C GLN A 416 23.13 7.51 25.44
N GLN A 417 22.26 8.44 25.03
CA GLN A 417 20.83 8.42 25.29
C GLN A 417 20.07 8.58 23.97
N LEU A 418 18.90 7.96 23.91
CA LEU A 418 17.98 8.10 22.78
C LEU A 418 16.85 9.08 23.16
N PRO A 419 16.28 9.83 22.20
CA PRO A 419 15.22 10.80 22.46
C PRO A 419 13.98 10.13 23.07
N ALA A 420 13.76 10.34 24.38
CA ALA A 420 12.73 9.62 25.14
C ALA A 420 11.31 9.78 24.56
N GLU A 421 10.97 10.98 24.06
CA GLU A 421 9.66 11.24 23.50
C GLU A 421 9.42 10.47 22.20
N GLN A 422 10.39 10.45 21.28
CA GLN A 422 10.28 9.66 20.05
C GLN A 422 10.23 8.15 20.32
N VAL A 423 10.93 7.68 21.36
CA VAL A 423 10.84 6.28 21.83
C VAL A 423 9.42 5.97 22.33
N ARG A 424 8.81 6.88 23.10
CA ARG A 424 7.43 6.76 23.59
C ARG A 424 6.41 6.77 22.45
N GLU A 425 6.59 7.63 21.45
CA GLU A 425 5.74 7.66 20.24
C GLU A 425 5.85 6.35 19.44
N ALA A 426 7.05 5.82 19.26
CA ALA A 426 7.27 4.55 18.59
C ALA A 426 6.63 3.39 19.35
N HIS A 427 6.74 3.40 20.68
CA HIS A 427 6.08 2.43 21.56
C HIS A 427 4.56 2.50 21.42
N GLU A 428 3.98 3.70 21.47
CA GLU A 428 2.54 3.91 21.32
C GLU A 428 2.03 3.43 19.95
N LEU A 429 2.76 3.73 18.87
CA LEU A 429 2.44 3.22 17.53
C LEU A 429 2.36 1.69 17.50
N ILE A 430 3.28 1.01 18.20
CA ILE A 430 3.35 -0.45 18.25
C ILE A 430 2.22 -1.03 19.10
N TYR A 431 2.04 -0.54 20.33
CA TYR A 431 1.29 -1.26 21.36
C TYR A 431 -0.13 -0.76 21.57
N ARG A 432 -0.53 0.41 21.05
CA ARG A 432 -1.93 0.86 21.15
C ARG A 432 -2.96 -0.20 20.73
N PRO A 433 -2.74 -1.05 19.69
CA PRO A 433 -3.76 -2.01 19.27
C PRO A 433 -4.06 -3.08 20.32
N LEU A 434 -3.14 -3.35 21.26
CA LEU A 434 -3.40 -4.27 22.38
C LEU A 434 -4.44 -3.74 23.37
N ARG A 435 -4.72 -2.43 23.38
CA ARG A 435 -5.77 -1.82 24.21
C ARG A 435 -7.17 -1.97 23.62
N HIS A 436 -7.25 -2.38 22.35
CA HIS A 436 -8.49 -2.59 21.62
C HIS A 436 -8.55 -4.03 21.05
N PRO A 437 -8.44 -5.09 21.87
CA PRO A 437 -8.31 -6.47 21.36
C PRO A 437 -9.51 -6.94 20.51
N ASP A 438 -10.65 -6.27 20.60
CA ASP A 438 -11.88 -6.51 19.83
C ASP A 438 -12.18 -5.40 18.80
N GLY A 439 -11.23 -4.48 18.59
CA GLY A 439 -11.31 -3.44 17.56
C GLY A 439 -11.24 -4.03 16.15
N PRO A 440 -11.50 -3.22 15.10
CA PRO A 440 -11.48 -3.68 13.72
C PRO A 440 -10.16 -4.38 13.38
N PRO A 441 -10.22 -5.58 12.77
CA PRO A 441 -9.01 -6.34 12.46
C PRO A 441 -8.27 -5.70 11.28
N GLN A 442 -6.94 -5.74 11.34
CA GLN A 442 -6.07 -5.13 10.33
C GLN A 442 -6.45 -5.43 8.87
N PRO A 443 -6.81 -6.68 8.45
CA PRO A 443 -7.10 -6.94 7.04
C PRO A 443 -8.26 -6.11 6.49
N GLN A 444 -9.27 -5.81 7.31
CA GLN A 444 -10.42 -4.99 6.92
C GLN A 444 -10.03 -3.52 6.77
N VAL A 445 -9.23 -3.00 7.71
CA VAL A 445 -8.76 -1.62 7.67
C VAL A 445 -7.77 -1.41 6.53
N GLU A 446 -6.83 -2.33 6.31
CA GLU A 446 -5.89 -2.29 5.18
C GLU A 446 -6.62 -2.36 3.84
N TYR A 447 -7.60 -3.27 3.70
CA TYR A 447 -8.41 -3.36 2.48
C TYR A 447 -9.13 -2.04 2.20
N LYS A 448 -9.79 -1.47 3.20
CA LYS A 448 -10.50 -0.19 3.06
C LYS A 448 -9.56 0.94 2.65
N LEU A 449 -8.39 1.05 3.29
CA LEU A 449 -7.37 2.04 3.00
C LEU A 449 -6.90 1.95 1.54
N ARG A 450 -6.47 0.77 1.13
CA ARG A 450 -5.91 0.54 -0.21
C ARG A 450 -6.99 0.60 -1.30
N ARG A 451 -8.26 0.32 -0.98
CA ARG A 451 -9.38 0.57 -1.89
C ARG A 451 -9.52 2.06 -2.21
N PHE A 452 -9.42 2.93 -1.21
CA PHE A 452 -9.44 4.38 -1.46
C PHE A 452 -8.25 4.87 -2.27
N VAL A 453 -7.07 4.24 -2.13
CA VAL A 453 -5.94 4.47 -3.02
C VAL A 453 -6.33 4.17 -4.48
N ASN A 454 -6.93 3.00 -4.74
CA ASN A 454 -7.37 2.65 -6.10
C ASN A 454 -8.47 3.57 -6.63
N ASP A 455 -9.45 3.92 -5.80
CA ASP A 455 -10.60 4.73 -6.23
C ASP A 455 -10.20 6.18 -6.56
N TYR A 456 -9.25 6.74 -5.80
CA TYR A 456 -9.02 8.19 -5.78
C TYR A 456 -7.59 8.64 -6.11
N VAL A 457 -6.59 7.77 -5.97
CA VAL A 457 -5.18 8.11 -6.18
C VAL A 457 -4.63 7.49 -7.45
N ALA A 458 -5.08 6.30 -7.82
CA ALA A 458 -4.66 5.64 -9.05
C ALA A 458 -5.04 6.46 -10.31
N PRO A 459 -4.16 6.48 -11.34
CA PRO A 459 -4.42 7.16 -12.60
C PRO A 459 -5.57 6.49 -13.38
N PRO A 460 -6.38 7.27 -14.14
CA PRO A 460 -6.31 8.72 -14.30
C PRO A 460 -6.80 9.48 -13.05
N LYS A 461 -5.98 10.44 -12.63
CA LYS A 461 -6.16 11.28 -11.44
C LYS A 461 -6.96 12.53 -11.79
N THR A 462 -7.63 13.11 -10.79
CA THR A 462 -8.22 14.46 -10.90
C THR A 462 -8.11 15.19 -9.56
N GLY A 463 -8.11 16.51 -9.57
CA GLY A 463 -8.09 17.31 -8.33
C GLY A 463 -9.24 16.98 -7.38
N ALA A 464 -10.42 16.63 -7.92
CA ALA A 464 -11.57 16.20 -7.11
C ALA A 464 -11.36 14.85 -6.43
N LYS A 465 -10.87 13.84 -7.17
CA LYS A 465 -10.52 12.54 -6.59
C LYS A 465 -9.44 12.69 -5.52
N LEU A 466 -8.37 13.42 -5.82
CA LEU A 466 -7.25 13.62 -4.90
C LEU A 466 -7.66 14.40 -3.64
N SER A 467 -8.53 15.39 -3.77
CA SER A 467 -9.09 16.12 -2.63
C SER A 467 -9.90 15.21 -1.71
N LEU A 468 -10.68 14.28 -2.28
CA LEU A 468 -11.40 13.27 -1.52
C LEU A 468 -10.46 12.26 -0.86
N ALA A 469 -9.39 11.84 -1.55
CA ALA A 469 -8.37 10.96 -1.00
C ALA A 469 -7.73 11.58 0.25
N ILE A 470 -7.28 12.85 0.17
CA ILE A 470 -6.64 13.56 1.29
C ILE A 470 -7.56 13.61 2.50
N ARG A 471 -8.81 14.09 2.34
CA ARG A 471 -9.79 14.14 3.43
C ARG A 471 -10.08 12.74 4.01
N THR A 472 -10.07 11.73 3.15
CA THR A 472 -10.31 10.34 3.56
C THR A 472 -9.15 9.81 4.40
N PHE A 473 -7.90 10.02 3.99
CA PHE A 473 -6.72 9.56 4.74
C PHE A 473 -6.52 10.33 6.04
N GLU A 474 -6.89 11.61 6.10
CA GLU A 474 -6.97 12.39 7.35
C GLU A 474 -7.98 11.76 8.32
N ARG A 475 -9.22 11.49 7.84
CA ARG A 475 -10.28 10.85 8.64
C ARG A 475 -9.90 9.46 9.10
N MET A 476 -9.22 8.67 8.26
CA MET A 476 -8.81 7.30 8.56
C MET A 476 -7.79 7.21 9.70
N SER A 477 -7.11 8.30 10.07
CA SER A 477 -6.22 8.31 11.24
C SER A 477 -6.96 7.88 12.52
N ALA A 478 -8.23 8.26 12.68
CA ALA A 478 -9.05 7.82 13.81
C ALA A 478 -9.46 6.35 13.71
N GLU A 479 -9.86 5.88 12.53
CA GLU A 479 -10.21 4.46 12.31
C GLU A 479 -9.01 3.51 12.54
N ILE A 480 -7.82 3.95 12.11
CA ILE A 480 -6.54 3.24 12.31
C ILE A 480 -6.13 3.26 13.79
N ALA A 481 -6.57 4.26 14.58
CA ALA A 481 -6.34 4.30 16.02
C ALA A 481 -7.14 3.21 16.77
N GLU A 482 -8.32 2.84 16.25
CA GLU A 482 -9.23 1.85 16.85
C GLU A 482 -8.89 0.39 16.50
N MET A 483 -7.92 0.14 15.60
CA MET A 483 -7.54 -1.22 15.20
C MET A 483 -7.14 -2.08 16.41
N GLY A 484 -7.56 -3.34 16.36
CA GLY A 484 -7.23 -4.32 17.38
C GLY A 484 -6.07 -5.25 17.05
N ALA A 485 -5.34 -5.67 18.08
CA ALA A 485 -4.38 -6.77 18.01
C ALA A 485 -4.35 -7.57 19.32
N ARG A 486 -4.00 -8.86 19.21
CA ARG A 486 -3.93 -9.81 20.33
C ARG A 486 -2.56 -10.47 20.46
N ASN A 487 -1.73 -10.42 19.41
CA ASN A 487 -0.43 -11.08 19.34
C ASN A 487 0.61 -10.25 18.55
N PRO A 488 1.91 -10.58 18.64
CA PRO A 488 2.97 -9.84 17.94
C PRO A 488 2.82 -9.76 16.43
N HIS A 489 2.24 -10.79 15.79
CA HIS A 489 2.01 -10.77 14.35
C HIS A 489 0.98 -9.70 13.97
N GLU A 490 -0.13 -9.63 14.71
CA GLU A 490 -1.16 -8.61 14.51
C GLU A 490 -0.64 -7.20 14.81
N LEU A 491 0.23 -7.03 15.83
CA LEU A 491 0.89 -5.74 16.08
C LEU A 491 1.75 -5.30 14.90
N MET A 492 2.58 -6.21 14.38
CA MET A 492 3.37 -5.94 13.18
C MET A 492 2.48 -5.50 12.01
N ARG A 493 1.38 -6.22 11.76
CA ARG A 493 0.44 -5.88 10.69
C ARG A 493 -0.26 -4.53 10.92
N ALA A 494 -0.69 -4.23 12.14
CA ALA A 494 -1.32 -2.96 12.47
C ALA A 494 -0.38 -1.76 12.26
N VAL A 495 0.90 -1.92 12.59
CA VAL A 495 1.93 -0.90 12.32
C VAL A 495 2.15 -0.73 10.81
N GLU A 496 2.18 -1.82 10.04
CA GLU A 496 2.29 -1.75 8.57
C GLU A 496 1.14 -0.94 7.92
N VAL A 497 -0.10 -1.03 8.44
CA VAL A 497 -1.21 -0.19 7.95
C VAL A 497 -0.95 1.30 8.16
N SER A 498 -0.30 1.66 9.26
CA SER A 498 0.07 3.06 9.52
C SER A 498 1.09 3.56 8.49
N PHE A 499 2.07 2.73 8.11
CA PHE A 499 3.03 3.06 7.05
C PHE A 499 2.38 3.21 5.68
N ILE A 500 1.47 2.29 5.33
CA ILE A 500 0.72 2.35 4.07
C ILE A 500 -0.11 3.64 4.04
N ARG A 501 -0.70 4.04 5.16
CA ARG A 501 -1.51 5.27 5.26
C ARG A 501 -0.65 6.53 5.09
N ASP A 502 0.53 6.58 5.70
CA ASP A 502 1.47 7.68 5.47
C ASP A 502 1.87 7.79 3.99
N CYS A 503 2.20 6.65 3.37
CA CYS A 503 2.55 6.60 1.94
C CYS A 503 1.38 7.02 1.05
N ALA A 504 0.16 6.60 1.37
CA ALA A 504 -1.05 6.97 0.65
C ALA A 504 -1.35 8.47 0.74
N GLU A 505 -1.19 9.07 1.92
CA GLU A 505 -1.35 10.52 2.09
C GLU A 505 -0.26 11.28 1.33
N MET A 506 1.01 10.89 1.45
CA MET A 506 2.10 11.50 0.69
C MET A 506 1.84 11.42 -0.82
N ALA A 507 1.45 10.25 -1.33
CA ALA A 507 1.11 10.04 -2.75
C ALA A 507 -0.05 10.93 -3.23
N ALA A 508 -1.13 11.03 -2.45
CA ALA A 508 -2.28 11.86 -2.78
C ALA A 508 -1.94 13.35 -2.74
N ARG A 509 -1.24 13.80 -1.70
CA ARG A 509 -0.86 15.20 -1.54
C ARG A 509 0.15 15.65 -2.58
N SER A 510 1.20 14.87 -2.86
CA SER A 510 2.13 15.17 -3.96
C SER A 510 1.41 15.20 -5.30
N SER A 511 0.49 14.25 -5.53
CA SER A 511 -0.25 14.22 -6.78
C SER A 511 -1.23 15.38 -6.94
N HIS A 512 -1.76 15.92 -5.83
CA HIS A 512 -2.63 17.09 -5.83
C HIS A 512 -1.83 18.37 -6.05
N THR A 513 -0.64 18.45 -5.45
CA THR A 513 0.28 19.58 -5.58
C THR A 513 0.83 19.72 -7.00
N ARG A 514 1.30 18.63 -7.65
CA ARG A 514 1.70 18.67 -9.06
C ARG A 514 0.47 18.85 -9.95
N THR A 515 0.40 19.99 -10.64
CA THR A 515 -0.74 20.40 -11.47
C THR A 515 -0.39 20.34 -12.96
N GLU A 516 0.05 19.16 -13.41
CA GLU A 516 0.31 18.80 -14.81
C GLU A 516 0.14 17.29 -14.98
N SER A 517 0.24 16.79 -16.22
CA SER A 517 0.48 15.37 -16.52
C SER A 517 1.92 15.18 -17.01
N ARG A 518 2.62 14.17 -16.47
CA ARG A 518 4.00 13.83 -16.85
C ARG A 518 4.24 12.33 -16.67
N TRP A 519 5.22 11.77 -17.39
CA TRP A 519 5.61 10.36 -17.28
C TRP A 519 4.49 9.37 -17.65
N GLY A 520 3.61 9.72 -18.60
CA GLY A 520 2.49 8.88 -19.01
C GLY A 520 1.60 8.45 -17.83
N LEU A 521 1.30 7.15 -17.72
CA LEU A 521 0.40 6.63 -16.69
C LEU A 521 0.94 6.83 -15.26
N TYR A 522 2.25 7.01 -15.07
CA TYR A 522 2.83 7.18 -13.72
C TYR A 522 2.31 8.44 -13.01
N HIS A 523 2.04 9.50 -13.77
CA HIS A 523 1.37 10.70 -13.29
C HIS A 523 0.44 11.30 -14.36
N ASP A 524 -0.66 10.60 -14.62
CA ASP A 524 -1.72 11.07 -15.51
C ASP A 524 -2.85 11.78 -14.75
N ARG A 525 -2.99 13.10 -14.97
CA ARG A 525 -4.06 13.98 -14.51
C ARG A 525 -5.04 14.25 -15.66
N ALA A 526 -6.19 13.59 -15.65
CA ALA A 526 -7.22 13.78 -16.69
C ALA A 526 -7.82 15.21 -16.71
N ASP A 527 -7.77 15.92 -15.58
CA ASP A 527 -8.17 17.33 -15.49
C ASP A 527 -7.09 18.32 -15.95
N LEU A 528 -5.84 17.86 -16.09
CA LEU A 528 -4.68 18.66 -16.49
C LEU A 528 -3.76 17.85 -17.43
N PRO A 529 -4.24 17.45 -18.63
CA PRO A 529 -3.60 16.42 -19.46
C PRO A 529 -2.25 16.83 -20.09
N GLY A 530 -1.83 18.08 -19.95
CA GLY A 530 -0.62 18.61 -20.55
C GLY A 530 0.58 18.60 -19.60
N ARG A 531 1.77 18.46 -20.19
CA ARG A 531 3.06 18.70 -19.53
C ARG A 531 3.35 20.20 -19.48
N ASP A 532 3.81 20.71 -18.34
CA ASP A 532 4.18 22.11 -18.12
C ASP A 532 5.62 22.22 -17.60
N ASP A 533 6.59 22.29 -18.52
CA ASP A 533 8.01 22.41 -18.18
C ASP A 533 8.35 23.76 -17.52
N ASN A 534 7.54 24.81 -17.72
CA ASN A 534 7.81 26.13 -17.15
C ASN A 534 7.55 26.15 -15.63
N GLN A 535 6.46 25.51 -15.19
CA GLN A 535 6.11 25.46 -13.77
C GLN A 535 6.65 24.21 -13.08
N TRP A 536 6.77 23.10 -13.79
CA TRP A 536 6.99 21.78 -13.21
C TRP A 536 8.23 21.05 -13.75
N GLY A 537 9.14 21.77 -14.42
CA GLY A 537 10.53 21.40 -14.72
C GLY A 537 11.43 21.23 -13.47
N TYR A 538 10.86 20.72 -12.37
CA TYR A 538 11.46 20.63 -11.04
C TYR A 538 11.14 19.25 -10.43
N HIS A 539 12.00 18.81 -9.51
CA HIS A 539 11.64 17.80 -8.54
C HIS A 539 10.64 18.39 -7.54
N LEU A 540 9.52 17.68 -7.33
CA LEU A 540 8.60 18.00 -6.24
C LEU A 540 9.01 17.18 -5.02
N ASN A 541 9.69 17.84 -4.09
CA ASN A 541 10.08 17.25 -2.84
C ASN A 541 8.99 17.50 -1.78
N LEU A 542 8.83 16.57 -0.86
CA LEU A 542 8.05 16.73 0.37
C LEU A 542 8.90 16.34 1.57
N ARG A 543 8.61 16.92 2.73
CA ARG A 543 9.17 16.48 4.03
C ARG A 543 8.22 16.82 5.17
N LYS A 544 8.50 16.26 6.35
CA LYS A 544 7.90 16.70 7.61
C LYS A 544 8.77 17.81 8.19
N ASP A 545 8.17 18.96 8.51
CA ASP A 545 8.87 20.06 9.17
C ASP A 545 8.90 19.90 10.71
N ALA A 546 9.47 20.89 11.40
CA ALA A 546 9.61 20.87 12.85
C ALA A 546 8.27 20.97 13.60
N ASP A 547 7.25 21.58 12.99
CA ASP A 547 5.88 21.67 13.53
C ASP A 547 5.06 20.40 13.24
N GLY A 548 5.65 19.48 12.47
CA GLY A 548 5.07 18.21 12.10
C GLY A 548 4.15 18.25 10.89
N ALA A 549 4.14 19.36 10.15
CA ALA A 549 3.37 19.52 8.93
C ALA A 549 4.10 18.93 7.71
N MET A 550 3.33 18.48 6.71
CA MET A 550 3.86 18.12 5.41
C MET A 550 4.05 19.38 4.57
N VAL A 551 5.31 19.67 4.21
CA VAL A 551 5.65 20.82 3.36
C VAL A 551 6.20 20.35 2.02
N PHE A 552 5.91 21.11 0.96
CA PHE A 552 6.38 20.83 -0.40
C PHE A 552 7.45 21.83 -0.83
N LEU A 553 8.40 21.35 -1.62
CA LEU A 553 9.51 22.12 -2.15
C LEU A 553 9.66 21.84 -3.64
N LYS A 554 9.76 22.89 -4.47
CA LYS A 554 10.29 22.78 -5.83
C LYS A 554 11.81 22.80 -5.73
N ARG A 555 12.44 21.66 -6.01
CA ARG A 555 13.89 21.53 -6.10
C ARG A 555 14.29 21.49 -7.58
N PRO A 556 15.14 22.41 -8.04
CA PRO A 556 15.50 22.48 -9.45
C PRO A 556 16.24 21.24 -9.90
N VAL A 557 16.01 20.86 -11.15
CA VAL A 557 16.83 19.86 -11.82
C VAL A 557 18.24 20.43 -11.95
N ALA A 558 19.23 19.69 -11.46
CA ALA A 558 20.62 20.11 -11.55
C ALA A 558 21.06 20.16 -13.03
N PRO A 559 22.02 21.04 -13.40
CA PRO A 559 22.59 21.04 -14.74
C PRO A 559 23.05 19.63 -15.13
N TYR A 560 22.67 19.22 -16.34
CA TYR A 560 23.01 17.90 -16.84
C TYR A 560 24.52 17.73 -16.98
N LEU A 561 25.04 16.62 -16.43
CA LEU A 561 26.42 16.17 -16.64
C LEU A 561 26.61 15.63 -18.07
N VAL A 562 25.58 14.94 -18.57
CA VAL A 562 25.50 14.36 -19.90
C VAL A 562 24.41 15.11 -20.67
N PRO A 563 24.75 15.82 -21.76
CA PRO A 563 23.78 16.57 -22.55
C PRO A 563 22.69 15.68 -23.14
N VAL A 564 21.46 16.20 -23.16
CA VAL A 564 20.32 15.57 -23.80
C VAL A 564 19.64 16.66 -24.64
N PRO A 565 20.04 16.85 -25.91
CA PRO A 565 19.71 18.05 -26.69
C PRO A 565 18.22 18.40 -26.74
N GLU A 566 17.34 17.39 -26.77
CA GLU A 566 15.89 17.57 -26.74
C GLU A 566 15.32 18.09 -25.41
N LEU A 567 16.15 18.17 -24.36
CA LEU A 567 15.80 18.59 -23.00
C LEU A 567 16.72 19.72 -22.45
N ASP A 568 17.58 20.32 -23.28
CA ASP A 568 18.57 21.32 -22.84
C ASP A 568 17.97 22.54 -22.11
N GLY A 569 16.70 22.87 -22.37
CA GLY A 569 15.99 23.98 -21.71
C GLY A 569 15.30 23.60 -20.39
N LEU A 570 15.29 22.33 -19.99
CA LEU A 570 14.55 21.86 -18.83
C LEU A 570 15.26 22.17 -17.51
N PRO A 571 16.58 21.93 -17.34
CA PRO A 571 17.29 22.39 -16.16
C PRO A 571 17.17 23.92 -16.05
N PRO A 572 16.47 24.46 -15.04
CA PRO A 572 16.27 25.89 -14.94
C PRO A 572 17.59 26.57 -14.61
N THR A 573 17.81 27.77 -15.17
CA THR A 573 19.00 28.58 -14.81
C THR A 573 18.99 28.94 -13.31
N ASP A 574 17.80 29.17 -12.74
CA ASP A 574 17.65 29.38 -11.31
C ASP A 574 17.68 28.05 -10.56
N GLN A 575 18.67 27.91 -9.68
CA GLN A 575 18.94 26.71 -8.88
C GLN A 575 18.46 26.87 -7.42
N THR A 576 17.64 27.89 -7.14
CA THR A 576 17.03 28.11 -5.82
C THR A 576 15.95 27.07 -5.53
N VAL A 577 15.84 26.64 -4.28
CA VAL A 577 14.76 25.76 -3.80
C VAL A 577 13.64 26.64 -3.24
N TYR A 578 12.40 26.43 -3.70
CA TYR A 578 11.26 27.22 -3.26
C TYR A 578 10.23 26.36 -2.53
N PRO A 579 9.62 26.87 -1.45
CA PRO A 579 8.41 26.26 -0.91
C PRO A 579 7.27 26.35 -1.93
N VAL A 580 6.42 25.33 -1.95
CA VAL A 580 5.21 25.31 -2.77
C VAL A 580 4.01 25.03 -1.89
N GLU A 581 2.98 25.84 -2.05
CA GLU A 581 1.71 25.61 -1.39
C GLU A 581 0.90 24.55 -2.12
N GLN A 582 0.29 23.66 -1.35
CA GLN A 582 -0.67 22.72 -1.88
C GLN A 582 -1.92 23.48 -2.35
N PRO A 583 -2.46 23.21 -3.56
CA PRO A 583 -3.71 23.80 -4.01
C PRO A 583 -4.85 23.50 -3.02
N PRO A 584 -5.83 24.40 -2.86
CA PRO A 584 -6.96 24.15 -1.98
C PRO A 584 -7.71 22.87 -2.39
N LEU A 585 -8.23 22.15 -1.40
CA LEU A 585 -9.02 20.95 -1.66
C LEU A 585 -10.36 21.33 -2.30
N VAL A 586 -10.69 20.69 -3.41
CA VAL A 586 -11.92 20.93 -4.17
C VAL A 586 -13.00 19.90 -3.81
N GLY A 587 -14.28 20.24 -4.07
CA GLY A 587 -15.43 19.42 -3.71
C GLY A 587 -15.92 19.66 -2.27
N GLY A 588 -17.23 19.72 -2.09
CA GLY A 588 -17.86 20.00 -0.80
C GLY A 588 -17.80 18.81 0.16
N GLN A 589 -17.63 19.08 1.45
CA GLN A 589 -18.06 18.14 2.49
C GLN A 589 -19.56 18.35 2.71
N ALA A 590 -20.36 17.29 2.63
CA ALA A 590 -21.62 17.33 3.36
C ALA A 590 -21.26 17.60 4.83
N PRO A 591 -21.86 18.59 5.51
CA PRO A 591 -21.50 18.90 6.88
C PRO A 591 -21.63 17.62 7.71
N ALA A 592 -20.49 17.16 8.25
CA ALA A 592 -20.48 16.07 9.19
C ALA A 592 -21.19 16.59 10.46
N THR A 593 -22.48 16.33 10.58
CA THR A 593 -23.16 16.59 11.85
C THR A 593 -22.58 15.60 12.86
N ALA A 594 -21.96 16.12 13.92
CA ALA A 594 -21.47 15.33 15.06
C ALA A 594 -22.58 14.48 15.71
N VAL A 595 -23.84 14.82 15.41
CA VAL A 595 -25.03 14.10 15.83
C VAL A 595 -25.46 13.18 14.69
N SER A 596 -25.41 11.88 14.94
CA SER A 596 -26.14 10.92 14.10
C SER A 596 -27.61 11.34 14.06
N ARG A 597 -28.22 11.40 12.87
CA ARG A 597 -29.67 11.62 12.75
C ARG A 597 -30.48 10.44 13.30
N ILE A 598 -29.81 9.36 13.72
CA ILE A 598 -30.38 8.24 14.45
C ILE A 598 -30.44 8.64 15.92
N SER A 599 -31.65 8.69 16.47
CA SER A 599 -31.88 9.00 17.88
C SER A 599 -31.12 8.00 18.76
N PRO A 600 -30.35 8.45 19.78
CA PRO A 600 -29.60 7.60 20.68
C PRO A 600 -30.53 7.05 21.78
N ALA A 601 -31.68 6.48 21.39
CA ALA A 601 -32.49 5.70 22.31
C ALA A 601 -31.73 4.40 22.58
N ALA A 602 -30.79 4.47 23.52
CA ALA A 602 -30.28 3.31 24.23
C ALA A 602 -31.46 2.69 24.99
N THR A 603 -32.25 1.87 24.32
CA THR A 603 -33.05 0.87 25.01
C THR A 603 -32.05 -0.11 25.59
N ALA A 604 -31.82 -0.03 26.91
CA ALA A 604 -31.28 -1.16 27.63
C ALA A 604 -32.08 -2.39 27.19
N PHE A 605 -31.41 -3.38 26.62
CA PHE A 605 -32.06 -4.60 26.19
C PHE A 605 -32.44 -5.38 27.45
N GLU A 606 -33.61 -5.07 28.00
CA GLU A 606 -34.25 -5.94 28.98
C GLU A 606 -34.68 -7.21 28.24
N PRO A 607 -34.28 -8.40 28.71
CA PRO A 607 -34.68 -9.64 28.08
C PRO A 607 -36.22 -9.74 28.07
N PRO A 608 -36.82 -10.17 26.95
CA PRO A 608 -38.28 -10.23 26.82
C PRO A 608 -38.90 -11.11 27.91
N SER A 609 -40.02 -10.66 28.49
CA SER A 609 -40.73 -11.40 29.53
C SER A 609 -41.07 -12.83 29.08
N PRO A 610 -40.84 -13.86 29.93
CA PRO A 610 -41.17 -15.24 29.59
C PRO A 610 -42.67 -15.44 29.33
N ARG A 611 -43.53 -14.52 29.80
CA ARG A 611 -44.97 -14.56 29.53
C ARG A 611 -45.32 -14.30 28.06
N ILE A 612 -44.42 -13.73 27.27
CA ILE A 612 -44.59 -13.60 25.82
C ILE A 612 -44.69 -14.98 25.17
N ALA A 613 -43.89 -15.96 25.63
CA ALA A 613 -43.95 -17.33 25.12
C ALA A 613 -45.26 -18.03 25.48
N GLU A 614 -45.88 -17.69 26.62
CA GLU A 614 -47.20 -18.21 26.99
C GLU A 614 -48.28 -17.74 26.02
N VAL A 615 -48.28 -16.45 25.64
CA VAL A 615 -49.24 -15.90 24.67
C VAL A 615 -49.07 -16.56 23.29
N LEU A 616 -47.82 -16.70 22.83
CA LEU A 616 -47.51 -17.33 21.54
C LEU A 616 -47.80 -18.84 21.51
N GLY A 617 -47.93 -19.48 22.67
CA GLY A 617 -48.26 -20.89 22.79
C GLY A 617 -49.76 -21.19 22.79
N LEU A 618 -50.64 -20.17 22.74
CA LEU A 618 -52.08 -20.36 22.67
C LEU A 618 -52.50 -20.68 21.23
N GLU A 619 -52.99 -21.90 21.00
CA GLU A 619 -53.62 -22.30 19.73
C GLU A 619 -55.13 -21.98 19.80
N GLU A 620 -55.64 -21.13 18.90
CA GLU A 620 -57.04 -20.68 18.87
C GLU A 620 -57.55 -20.06 20.20
N PRO A 621 -56.92 -18.99 20.71
CA PRO A 621 -57.23 -18.42 22.02
C PRO A 621 -58.62 -17.79 22.07
N THR A 622 -59.34 -17.98 23.16
CA THR A 622 -60.56 -17.22 23.45
C THR A 622 -60.22 -15.87 24.10
N MET A 623 -61.21 -14.96 24.15
CA MET A 623 -61.06 -13.71 24.91
C MET A 623 -60.80 -13.92 26.40
N ALA A 624 -61.18 -15.07 26.97
CA ALA A 624 -60.86 -15.41 28.35
C ALA A 624 -59.37 -15.72 28.54
N ASP A 625 -58.76 -16.37 27.55
CA ASP A 625 -57.35 -16.75 27.57
C ASP A 625 -56.43 -15.53 27.39
N LEU A 626 -56.82 -14.56 26.55
CA LEU A 626 -56.02 -13.35 26.29
C LEU A 626 -56.16 -12.25 27.35
N ARG A 627 -57.28 -12.22 28.09
CA ARG A 627 -57.57 -11.15 29.06
C ARG A 627 -56.44 -10.89 30.09
N PRO A 628 -55.80 -11.91 30.68
CA PRO A 628 -54.70 -11.69 31.63
C PRO A 628 -53.48 -11.02 31.00
N TYR A 629 -53.25 -11.22 29.69
CA TYR A 629 -52.09 -10.72 28.97
C TYR A 629 -52.32 -9.32 28.38
N LEU A 630 -53.55 -9.00 28.00
CA LEU A 630 -53.94 -7.65 27.56
C LEU A 630 -53.81 -6.60 28.67
N ALA A 631 -53.83 -7.02 29.94
CA ALA A 631 -53.68 -6.17 31.11
C ALA A 631 -52.33 -6.37 31.83
N ASP A 632 -51.36 -7.05 31.21
CA ASP A 632 -50.07 -7.34 31.83
C ASP A 632 -49.26 -6.05 32.11
N ALA A 633 -48.42 -6.05 33.14
CA ALA A 633 -47.57 -4.91 33.45
C ALA A 633 -46.49 -4.70 32.37
N ASP A 634 -46.03 -5.77 31.72
CA ASP A 634 -45.02 -5.73 30.67
C ASP A 634 -45.64 -5.33 29.31
N PRO A 635 -45.18 -4.23 28.69
CA PRO A 635 -45.71 -3.77 27.40
C PRO A 635 -45.43 -4.74 26.24
N GLY A 636 -44.34 -5.52 26.30
CA GLY A 636 -44.05 -6.57 25.34
C GLY A 636 -45.08 -7.69 25.38
N VAL A 637 -45.56 -8.08 26.56
CA VAL A 637 -46.64 -9.07 26.73
C VAL A 637 -47.96 -8.54 26.19
N ARG A 638 -48.34 -7.31 26.56
CA ARG A 638 -49.55 -6.66 26.05
C ARG A 638 -49.52 -6.53 24.52
N ARG A 639 -48.39 -6.11 23.95
CA ARG A 639 -48.19 -5.99 22.51
C ARG A 639 -48.39 -7.33 21.80
N THR A 640 -47.79 -8.41 22.32
CA THR A 640 -47.96 -9.74 21.76
C THR A 640 -49.43 -10.18 21.84
N ALA A 641 -50.11 -9.95 22.98
CA ALA A 641 -51.54 -10.27 23.11
C ALA A 641 -52.43 -9.50 22.13
N VAL A 642 -52.14 -8.22 21.89
CA VAL A 642 -52.83 -7.39 20.88
C VAL A 642 -52.57 -7.89 19.45
N SER A 643 -51.35 -8.33 19.15
CA SER A 643 -51.04 -8.99 17.88
C SER A 643 -51.85 -10.27 17.70
N THR A 644 -51.94 -11.10 18.74
CA THR A 644 -52.71 -12.34 18.72
C THR A 644 -54.21 -12.10 18.52
N LEU A 645 -54.77 -11.00 19.08
CA LEU A 645 -56.16 -10.59 18.79
C LEU A 645 -56.38 -10.35 17.29
N THR A 646 -55.41 -9.73 16.62
CA THR A 646 -55.48 -9.40 15.20
C THR A 646 -55.40 -10.67 14.35
N GLU A 647 -54.52 -11.58 14.72
CA GLU A 647 -54.26 -12.82 13.98
C GLU A 647 -55.39 -13.85 14.12
N HIS A 648 -55.95 -14.03 15.32
CA HIS A 648 -56.86 -15.13 15.62
C HIS A 648 -58.35 -14.71 15.68
N ILE A 649 -58.63 -13.40 15.79
CA ILE A 649 -59.97 -12.82 15.73
C ILE A 649 -61.01 -13.59 16.60
N PRO A 650 -60.74 -13.82 17.91
CA PRO A 650 -61.71 -14.53 18.75
C PRO A 650 -63.01 -13.76 18.94
N ASP A 651 -64.10 -14.46 19.27
CA ASP A 651 -65.38 -13.83 19.55
C ASP A 651 -65.24 -12.72 20.62
N GLY A 652 -65.54 -11.48 20.23
CA GLY A 652 -65.40 -10.30 21.08
C GLY A 652 -64.01 -9.64 21.10
N TYR A 653 -63.16 -9.89 20.10
CA TYR A 653 -61.82 -9.28 19.99
C TYR A 653 -61.83 -7.75 19.84
N ALA A 654 -62.80 -7.20 19.12
CA ALA A 654 -62.74 -5.82 18.64
C ALA A 654 -62.71 -4.76 19.75
N PRO A 655 -63.52 -4.83 20.83
CA PRO A 655 -63.42 -3.88 21.94
C PRO A 655 -62.04 -3.87 22.61
N ALA A 656 -61.39 -5.03 22.72
CA ALA A 656 -60.05 -5.12 23.31
C ALA A 656 -58.97 -4.55 22.37
N LEU A 657 -59.10 -4.80 21.06
CA LEU A 657 -58.22 -4.24 20.05
C LEU A 657 -58.32 -2.70 20.00
N VAL A 658 -59.53 -2.14 20.08
CA VAL A 658 -59.76 -0.69 20.11
C VAL A 658 -59.29 -0.07 21.43
N ALA A 659 -59.55 -0.71 22.57
CA ALA A 659 -59.09 -0.22 23.87
C ALA A 659 -57.55 -0.06 23.93
N ALA A 660 -56.80 -0.94 23.26
CA ALA A 660 -55.35 -0.89 23.18
C ALA A 660 -54.79 0.34 22.43
N LEU A 661 -55.61 1.10 21.70
CA LEU A 661 -55.23 2.39 21.12
C LEU A 661 -54.93 3.46 22.19
N ASN A 662 -55.40 3.26 23.42
CA ASN A 662 -55.13 4.10 24.58
C ASN A 662 -54.05 3.55 25.52
N ASP A 663 -53.31 2.50 25.11
CA ASP A 663 -52.26 1.93 25.96
C ASP A 663 -51.18 2.99 26.32
N ALA A 664 -50.60 2.89 27.50
CA ALA A 664 -49.54 3.80 27.94
C ALA A 664 -48.27 3.67 27.07
N ASP A 665 -48.00 2.47 26.54
CA ASP A 665 -46.84 2.17 25.72
C ASP A 665 -47.08 2.41 24.22
N ALA A 666 -46.13 3.08 23.57
CA ALA A 666 -46.26 3.46 22.16
C ALA A 666 -46.24 2.26 21.19
N ALA A 667 -45.51 1.19 21.52
CA ALA A 667 -45.46 0.01 20.67
C ALA A 667 -46.76 -0.80 20.73
N VAL A 668 -47.41 -0.85 21.90
CA VAL A 668 -48.74 -1.50 22.02
C VAL A 668 -49.80 -0.73 21.22
N ARG A 669 -49.81 0.61 21.32
CA ARG A 669 -50.70 1.46 20.51
C ARG A 669 -50.46 1.29 19.01
N LEU A 670 -49.19 1.21 18.58
CA LEU A 670 -48.83 0.96 17.18
C LEU A 670 -49.39 -0.39 16.70
N THR A 671 -49.16 -1.47 17.44
CA THR A 671 -49.66 -2.81 17.06
C THR A 671 -51.19 -2.85 17.00
N SER A 672 -51.88 -2.18 17.95
CA SER A 672 -53.34 -2.02 17.89
C SER A 672 -53.80 -1.21 16.68
N ALA A 673 -53.12 -0.10 16.38
CA ALA A 673 -53.40 0.75 15.22
C ALA A 673 -53.20 0.02 13.89
N GLU A 674 -52.20 -0.86 13.80
CA GLU A 674 -52.00 -1.76 12.66
C GLU A 674 -53.12 -2.80 12.59
N GLY A 675 -53.47 -3.43 13.72
CA GLY A 675 -54.53 -4.43 13.78
C GLY A 675 -55.90 -3.92 13.35
N ILE A 676 -56.32 -2.72 13.77
CA ILE A 676 -57.60 -2.15 13.31
C ILE A 676 -57.59 -1.80 11.82
N ARG A 677 -56.42 -1.48 11.24
CA ARG A 677 -56.28 -1.20 9.81
C ARG A 677 -56.29 -2.48 9.00
N GLU A 678 -55.64 -3.52 9.50
CA GLU A 678 -55.61 -4.85 8.88
C GLU A 678 -57.02 -5.45 8.85
N LEU A 679 -57.74 -5.37 9.97
CA LEU A 679 -59.09 -5.89 10.11
C LEU A 679 -60.17 -4.93 9.63
N VAL A 680 -59.81 -3.86 8.90
CA VAL A 680 -60.76 -2.79 8.53
C VAL A 680 -62.03 -3.30 7.86
N GLU A 681 -61.95 -4.35 7.03
CA GLU A 681 -63.12 -4.91 6.34
C GLU A 681 -64.01 -5.79 7.23
N VAL A 682 -63.47 -6.33 8.32
CA VAL A 682 -64.16 -7.30 9.19
C VAL A 682 -64.39 -6.78 10.61
N LEU A 683 -63.86 -5.60 10.94
CA LEU A 683 -64.02 -4.96 12.24
C LEU A 683 -65.52 -4.69 12.51
N PRO A 684 -66.11 -5.29 13.56
CA PRO A 684 -67.46 -4.97 14.00
C PRO A 684 -67.48 -3.59 14.64
N GLU A 685 -68.58 -2.85 14.46
CA GLU A 685 -68.78 -1.51 15.04
C GLU A 685 -67.60 -0.54 14.77
N PRO A 686 -67.23 -0.29 13.50
CA PRO A 686 -66.08 0.55 13.14
C PRO A 686 -66.18 2.00 13.64
N GLU A 687 -67.37 2.47 13.99
CA GLU A 687 -67.60 3.78 14.63
C GLU A 687 -67.02 3.87 16.06
N SER A 688 -66.75 2.74 16.73
CA SER A 688 -66.16 2.70 18.07
C SER A 688 -64.79 3.38 18.14
N VAL A 689 -64.00 3.36 17.05
CA VAL A 689 -62.67 3.98 17.00
C VAL A 689 -62.72 5.52 17.02
N ARG A 690 -63.90 6.14 16.84
CA ARG A 690 -64.07 7.60 16.74
C ARG A 690 -63.57 8.34 17.97
N GLU A 691 -63.68 7.75 19.16
CA GLU A 691 -63.20 8.38 20.41
C GLU A 691 -61.70 8.66 20.42
N HIS A 692 -60.93 8.05 19.51
CA HIS A 692 -59.48 8.21 19.41
C HIS A 692 -59.03 9.19 18.30
N LEU A 693 -59.95 9.92 17.66
CA LEU A 693 -59.62 10.95 16.65
C LEU A 693 -58.70 12.05 17.21
N ASP A 694 -58.84 12.36 18.49
CA ASP A 694 -58.06 13.38 19.20
C ASP A 694 -56.87 12.78 19.98
N SER A 695 -56.52 11.51 19.76
CA SER A 695 -55.37 10.86 20.42
C SER A 695 -54.10 11.69 20.24
N VAL A 696 -53.27 11.83 21.27
CA VAL A 696 -51.97 12.54 21.14
C VAL A 696 -51.00 11.80 20.22
N ASP A 697 -51.19 10.49 20.04
CA ASP A 697 -50.37 9.65 19.17
C ASP A 697 -50.79 9.79 17.71
N ARG A 698 -49.84 10.21 16.85
CA ARG A 698 -50.11 10.47 15.43
C ARG A 698 -50.49 9.20 14.66
N VAL A 699 -49.95 8.06 15.07
CA VAL A 699 -50.20 6.77 14.42
C VAL A 699 -51.63 6.33 14.68
N VAL A 700 -52.08 6.45 15.93
CA VAL A 700 -53.46 6.15 16.33
C VAL A 700 -54.44 7.02 15.55
N ARG A 701 -54.23 8.35 15.50
CA ARG A 701 -55.11 9.24 14.72
C ARG A 701 -55.19 8.85 13.24
N ALA A 702 -54.06 8.51 12.63
CA ALA A 702 -54.01 8.11 11.23
C ALA A 702 -54.77 6.80 10.97
N ALA A 703 -54.64 5.81 11.86
CA ALA A 703 -55.34 4.54 11.77
C ALA A 703 -56.86 4.70 11.96
N VAL A 704 -57.28 5.50 12.94
CA VAL A 704 -58.68 5.84 13.20
C VAL A 704 -59.32 6.52 11.99
N LEU A 705 -58.66 7.54 11.42
CA LEU A 705 -59.12 8.21 10.20
C LEU A 705 -59.26 7.24 9.03
N HIS A 706 -58.31 6.31 8.88
CA HIS A 706 -58.37 5.29 7.85
C HIS A 706 -59.58 4.37 8.00
N VAL A 707 -59.81 3.84 9.21
CA VAL A 707 -60.93 2.92 9.48
C VAL A 707 -62.28 3.62 9.24
N LEU A 708 -62.47 4.82 9.78
CA LEU A 708 -63.71 5.60 9.60
C LEU A 708 -63.97 5.92 8.12
N ALA A 709 -62.93 6.33 7.38
CA ALA A 709 -63.04 6.63 5.96
C ALA A 709 -63.33 5.37 5.12
N ALA A 710 -62.62 4.27 5.37
CA ALA A 710 -62.78 3.01 4.65
C ALA A 710 -64.17 2.39 4.87
N ARG A 711 -64.69 2.49 6.10
CA ARG A 711 -65.99 1.91 6.48
C ARG A 711 -67.18 2.86 6.35
N ARG A 712 -66.95 4.11 5.93
CA ARG A 712 -67.96 5.19 5.85
C ARG A 712 -68.74 5.34 7.17
N ALA A 713 -68.04 5.21 8.30
CA ALA A 713 -68.61 5.09 9.64
C ALA A 713 -68.50 6.39 10.47
N GLY A 714 -68.61 7.55 9.84
CA GLY A 714 -68.50 8.86 10.49
C GLY A 714 -68.05 9.96 9.54
#